data_AF-A0A4Q3YNQ0-F1
#
_entry.id   AF-A0A4Q3YNQ0-F1
#
_cell.length_a   1.000
_cell.length_b   1.000
_cell.length_c   1.000
_cell.angle_alpha   90.00
_cell.angle_beta   90.00
_cell.angle_gamma   90.00
#
_symmetry.space_group_name_H-M   'P 1'
#
loop_
_entity.id
_entity.type
_entity.pdbx_description
1 polymer ?
#
loop_
_entity_poly.entity_id
_entity_poly.type
_entity_poly.pdbx_seq_one_letter_code
_entity_poly.pdbx_strand_id
1 'polypeptide(L)'
;MTSLSVFARFSRIFLLLWLFCAFPASAADSQLLQSGVWTHDIDRGDTPYIDVPAGTSILQIERANLVTLWGITPVPPANPVTAWRIGSAPVWGRNSSGTVIWTADGIIQISSYVFTPPAVGRYYFVVQESGVGFDTMKYSLRATITTKPAVTSSGSASATAGQAFSYQITASHSPTSYGASGLPSGLGVNPSTGVISGTPSSGGTYVATISAANSAGSGTKTITISVSGPQAPVITSATTATATVGQYFSYQITATNSPSSYGASNLPSGVSVNPATGLITGTSYSTGTRTVTLSATNATGTGSRTLTLTMINPPAPVISSAGTALAKVGQPFAYWITASNGPHTYNTSSLPSGLTIDPSGGSISGIPTATGNYTVTVSATNAGGTGTKAVSITISNPPVPVISSAATAAARVGQPFSYQIIASNAPSSFGTSNLPSNFKINTVTGVISGTPIAVGAHQVPVRATNAGGTGSMTLSIAIADPPPLTEPALAAGQSHSLFLQSDGTAWACGFRYNRTPEVVMTEVKSISAGWNHSLFLRNDGSVWACGSNYRGQLGDGTKIDNNTPIQVMTGVKAIAAGRDHSVFLKTDGSVWGCGENSGNSLSASSSPEILTPMQVVGAGIHKIAAGGFNLFALSDLSGVRLKGHFLQSNSTFGSRDVTFDVPNVTAIAAGSAH
;
A
#
# COMPACT_ATOMS: atom_id res chain seq x y z
N MET A 1 31.51 22.71 22.24
CA MET A 1 30.87 24.01 22.50
C MET A 1 31.46 24.59 23.78
N THR A 2 31.59 25.94 23.84
CA THR A 2 32.23 26.82 24.85
C THR A 2 33.77 26.76 24.90
N SER A 3 34.55 27.52 24.12
CA SER A 3 34.76 28.99 24.04
C SER A 3 35.35 29.63 25.31
N LEU A 4 36.64 29.98 25.29
CA LEU A 4 37.09 31.35 25.59
C LEU A 4 38.46 31.62 24.93
N SER A 5 38.51 32.74 24.21
CA SER A 5 39.70 33.35 23.58
C SER A 5 39.93 34.72 24.23
N VAL A 6 41.17 35.25 24.15
CA VAL A 6 41.62 36.67 24.12
C VAL A 6 43.09 36.70 24.61
N PHE A 7 44.11 36.88 23.76
CA PHE A 7 44.64 38.05 23.03
C PHE A 7 45.71 38.89 23.78
N ALA A 8 46.92 38.87 23.20
CA ALA A 8 47.95 39.91 23.03
C ALA A 8 48.75 40.49 24.22
N ARG A 9 50.10 40.45 24.13
CA ARG A 9 50.94 41.46 23.42
C ARG A 9 52.42 41.04 23.40
N PHE A 10 53.10 41.36 22.30
CA PHE A 10 54.55 41.34 22.12
C PHE A 10 55.28 42.24 23.14
N SER A 11 56.44 41.83 23.67
CA SER A 11 57.76 42.42 23.33
C SER A 11 58.91 41.94 24.24
N ARG A 12 60.10 41.80 23.62
CA ARG A 12 61.49 41.72 24.15
C ARG A 12 61.99 40.34 24.62
N ILE A 13 62.76 39.59 23.80
CA ILE A 13 64.21 39.71 23.47
C ILE A 13 65.12 39.21 24.64
N PHE A 14 65.75 38.05 24.36
CA PHE A 14 66.92 37.39 24.98
C PHE A 14 66.77 36.73 26.37
N LEU A 15 66.61 35.39 26.36
CA LEU A 15 67.61 34.43 26.85
C LEU A 15 67.17 32.99 26.50
N LEU A 16 67.97 32.28 25.71
CA LEU A 16 67.77 30.84 25.41
C LEU A 16 68.19 30.02 26.64
N LEU A 17 67.26 29.25 27.22
CA LEU A 17 67.60 28.07 28.03
C LEU A 17 66.56 26.95 27.80
N TRP A 18 67.01 25.93 27.07
CA TRP A 18 66.79 24.49 27.31
C TRP A 18 65.40 24.00 27.77
N LEU A 19 64.67 23.30 26.88
CA LEU A 19 64.05 22.02 27.21
C LEU A 19 63.67 21.17 25.97
N PHE A 20 64.29 19.99 25.90
CA PHE A 20 63.93 18.72 25.28
C PHE A 20 62.68 18.62 24.36
N CYS A 21 62.94 18.22 23.11
CA CYS A 21 62.11 17.27 22.37
C CYS A 21 63.01 16.12 21.91
N ALA A 22 62.73 14.91 22.39
CA ALA A 22 63.42 13.68 22.02
C ALA A 22 62.49 12.82 21.15
N PHE A 23 62.88 12.65 19.89
CA PHE A 23 62.53 11.53 19.02
C PHE A 23 63.79 11.23 18.19
N PRO A 24 63.97 9.99 17.72
CA PRO A 24 65.12 9.18 18.03
C PRO A 24 66.10 9.22 16.87
N ALA A 25 67.28 9.79 17.09
CA ALA A 25 68.42 9.40 16.29
C ALA A 25 68.90 8.07 16.86
N SER A 26 68.84 7.03 16.03
CA SER A 26 69.56 5.79 16.22
C SER A 26 70.98 6.13 16.69
N ALA A 27 71.25 5.90 17.97
CA ALA A 27 72.61 5.70 18.40
C ALA A 27 73.12 4.57 17.52
N ALA A 28 74.14 4.86 16.73
CA ALA A 28 75.14 3.87 16.47
C ALA A 28 76.04 3.97 17.70
N ASP A 29 76.03 2.96 18.57
CA ASP A 29 77.05 2.76 19.61
C ASP A 29 78.38 2.33 18.96
N SER A 30 78.80 3.08 17.94
CA SER A 30 80.19 3.48 17.85
C SER A 30 80.31 4.73 18.71
N GLN A 31 80.70 4.56 19.98
CA GLN A 31 81.16 5.70 20.75
C GLN A 31 82.46 6.17 20.13
N LEU A 32 82.35 7.11 19.19
CA LEU A 32 83.43 7.95 18.71
C LEU A 32 83.73 8.98 19.79
N LEU A 33 84.23 8.48 20.92
CA LEU A 33 84.66 9.31 22.04
C LEU A 33 86.16 9.49 21.95
N GLN A 34 86.54 10.44 21.10
CA GLN A 34 87.69 11.35 21.19
C GLN A 34 88.22 11.60 19.78
N SER A 35 87.74 12.65 19.12
CA SER A 35 88.56 13.39 18.15
C SER A 35 89.09 14.62 18.87
N GLY A 36 90.24 14.50 19.51
CA GLY A 36 90.95 15.62 20.14
C GLY A 36 92.18 15.96 19.33
N VAL A 37 92.42 17.25 19.09
CA VAL A 37 93.74 17.75 18.70
C VAL A 37 94.55 17.85 20.00
N TRP A 38 95.57 17.02 20.17
CA TRP A 38 96.41 17.04 21.38
C TRP A 38 97.70 17.81 21.09
N THR A 39 98.00 18.84 21.89
CA THR A 39 99.22 19.64 21.80
C THR A 39 100.19 19.21 22.88
N HIS A 40 101.44 18.87 22.54
CA HIS A 40 102.48 18.51 23.50
C HIS A 40 103.68 19.46 23.41
N ASP A 41 104.33 19.66 24.55
CA ASP A 41 105.63 20.30 24.75
C ASP A 41 106.39 19.38 25.74
N ILE A 42 107.61 18.96 25.41
CA ILE A 42 108.23 17.73 25.96
C ILE A 42 108.65 17.85 27.44
N ASP A 43 108.60 19.04 28.04
CA ASP A 43 109.16 19.25 29.38
C ASP A 43 108.23 18.90 30.58
N ARG A 44 107.04 18.28 30.38
CA ARG A 44 106.14 17.96 31.53
C ARG A 44 105.43 16.59 31.60
N GLY A 45 105.83 15.57 30.84
CA GLY A 45 105.54 14.17 31.22
C GLY A 45 104.10 13.63 31.03
N ASP A 46 103.20 14.30 30.31
CA ASP A 46 101.86 13.77 30.00
C ASP A 46 101.76 13.25 28.56
N THR A 47 101.80 11.91 28.38
CA THR A 47 101.56 11.24 27.10
C THR A 47 100.05 11.07 26.82
N PRO A 48 99.57 11.34 25.58
CA PRO A 48 98.17 11.16 25.25
C PRO A 48 97.75 9.70 25.38
N TYR A 49 96.59 9.48 26.01
CA TYR A 49 96.09 8.15 26.31
C TYR A 49 94.60 8.00 26.01
N ILE A 50 94.16 6.75 25.80
CA ILE A 50 92.75 6.36 25.75
C ILE A 50 92.48 5.40 26.91
N ASP A 51 91.49 5.73 27.73
CA ASP A 51 90.99 4.83 28.77
C ASP A 51 89.98 3.86 28.13
N VAL A 52 90.28 2.57 28.16
CA VAL A 52 89.38 1.51 27.67
C VAL A 52 88.55 0.99 28.86
N PRO A 53 87.24 1.28 28.91
CA PRO A 53 86.39 0.90 30.03
C PRO A 53 86.13 -0.61 30.06
N ALA A 54 85.81 -1.12 31.25
CA ALA A 54 85.38 -2.50 31.45
C ALA A 54 84.13 -2.83 30.63
N GLY A 55 84.11 -4.00 29.97
CA GLY A 55 83.03 -4.41 29.08
C GLY A 55 83.22 -4.05 27.60
N THR A 56 84.28 -3.30 27.26
CA THR A 56 84.70 -3.06 25.88
C THR A 56 85.02 -4.39 25.21
N SER A 57 84.34 -4.67 24.09
CA SER A 57 84.54 -5.92 23.35
C SER A 57 85.46 -5.70 22.15
N ILE A 58 85.39 -4.52 21.53
CA ILE A 58 86.24 -4.11 20.41
C ILE A 58 86.74 -2.67 20.66
N LEU A 59 88.05 -2.46 20.48
CA LEU A 59 88.65 -1.15 20.29
C LEU A 59 89.26 -1.11 18.89
N GLN A 60 88.77 -0.21 18.04
CA GLN A 60 89.28 -0.01 16.68
C GLN A 60 89.88 1.38 16.52
N ILE A 61 91.10 1.47 16.01
CA ILE A 61 91.77 2.73 15.69
C ILE A 61 91.70 2.95 14.19
N GLU A 62 91.10 4.07 13.78
CA GLU A 62 90.73 4.28 12.38
C GLU A 62 91.77 5.11 11.63
N ARG A 63 92.24 6.25 12.18
CA ARG A 63 93.21 7.18 11.56
C ARG A 63 93.91 8.08 12.60
N ALA A 64 95.11 8.56 12.25
CA ALA A 64 95.77 9.70 12.89
C ALA A 64 96.17 10.75 11.84
N ASN A 65 95.94 12.05 12.06
CA ASN A 65 96.36 13.11 11.12
C ASN A 65 97.33 14.10 11.81
N LEU A 66 98.37 14.54 11.09
CA LEU A 66 99.32 15.57 11.52
C LEU A 66 98.75 16.98 11.31
N VAL A 67 99.02 17.94 12.19
CA VAL A 67 98.61 19.35 12.03
C VAL A 67 99.80 20.29 12.25
N THR A 68 100.19 21.08 11.24
CA THR A 68 101.26 22.09 11.35
C THR A 68 100.74 23.45 11.81
N LEU A 69 101.56 24.22 12.53
CA LEU A 69 101.34 25.62 12.90
C LEU A 69 102.59 26.42 12.50
N TRP A 70 102.40 27.58 11.84
CA TRP A 70 103.42 28.56 11.40
C TRP A 70 104.27 28.19 10.18
N GLY A 71 103.68 28.28 8.99
CA GLY A 71 104.29 28.98 7.83
C GLY A 71 105.61 28.50 7.22
N ILE A 72 106.19 27.38 7.65
CA ILE A 72 107.38 26.81 7.03
C ILE A 72 106.97 25.60 6.17
N THR A 73 107.34 25.64 4.90
CA THR A 73 107.19 24.53 3.94
C THR A 73 107.87 23.28 4.51
N PRO A 74 107.25 22.08 4.52
CA PRO A 74 107.82 20.91 5.18
C PRO A 74 109.13 20.51 4.51
N VAL A 75 110.23 20.51 5.26
CA VAL A 75 111.43 19.76 4.88
C VAL A 75 111.23 18.35 5.44
N PRO A 76 111.20 17.30 4.59
CA PRO A 76 111.13 15.93 5.08
C PRO A 76 112.33 15.66 6.01
N PRO A 77 112.13 15.12 7.23
CA PRO A 77 113.25 14.77 8.09
C PRO A 77 114.18 13.80 7.37
N ALA A 78 115.50 13.99 7.54
CA ALA A 78 116.54 13.31 6.77
C ALA A 78 116.56 11.77 6.92
N ASN A 79 115.77 11.22 7.85
CA ASN A 79 115.59 9.79 8.04
C ASN A 79 114.09 9.44 8.04
N PRO A 80 113.68 8.32 7.40
CA PRO A 80 112.29 7.86 7.43
C PRO A 80 111.88 7.40 8.84
N VAL A 81 110.70 7.82 9.31
CA VAL A 81 110.06 7.24 10.50
C VAL A 81 109.63 5.80 10.15
N THR A 82 110.28 4.81 10.77
CA THR A 82 110.12 3.40 10.37
C THR A 82 109.10 2.61 11.18
N ALA A 83 108.61 3.12 12.32
CA ALA A 83 107.63 2.41 13.15
C ALA A 83 106.84 3.32 14.12
N TRP A 84 105.65 2.86 14.51
CA TRP A 84 104.91 3.36 15.68
C TRP A 84 104.67 2.23 16.69
N ARG A 85 104.43 2.57 17.97
CA ARG A 85 104.12 1.61 19.04
C ARG A 85 102.88 2.03 19.82
N ILE A 86 102.04 1.08 20.19
CA ILE A 86 100.94 1.26 21.15
C ILE A 86 101.15 0.28 22.29
N GLY A 87 101.08 0.77 23.53
CA GLY A 87 101.22 -0.06 24.72
C GLY A 87 100.44 0.48 25.91
N SER A 88 100.10 -0.40 26.85
CA SER A 88 99.62 -0.01 28.17
C SER A 88 100.81 0.18 29.11
N ALA A 89 100.81 1.25 29.91
CA ALA A 89 101.84 1.43 30.94
C ALA A 89 101.67 0.40 32.08
N PRO A 90 102.75 -0.10 32.71
CA PRO A 90 104.14 0.35 32.60
C PRO A 90 105.03 -0.53 31.70
N VAL A 91 104.48 -1.50 30.96
CA VAL A 91 105.29 -2.44 30.16
C VAL A 91 105.51 -1.87 28.75
N TRP A 92 106.59 -1.11 28.57
CA TRP A 92 107.05 -0.63 27.25
C TRP A 92 107.73 -1.74 26.44
N GLY A 93 107.08 -2.91 26.35
CA GLY A 93 107.63 -4.12 25.75
C GLY A 93 106.56 -4.98 25.08
N ARG A 94 106.67 -5.10 23.76
CA ARG A 94 105.96 -6.02 22.86
C ARG A 94 104.43 -5.98 22.93
N ASN A 95 103.80 -5.02 22.25
CA ASN A 95 102.54 -5.28 21.56
C ASN A 95 102.44 -4.36 20.34
N SER A 96 102.36 -4.99 19.16
CA SER A 96 102.10 -4.42 17.84
C SER A 96 102.98 -3.28 17.31
N SER A 97 103.72 -3.57 16.24
CA SER A 97 104.33 -2.59 15.33
C SER A 97 103.57 -2.61 14.00
N GLY A 98 103.11 -1.46 13.52
CA GLY A 98 102.47 -1.31 12.21
C GLY A 98 103.31 -0.47 11.25
N THR A 99 103.10 -0.64 9.95
CA THR A 99 103.76 0.14 8.90
C THR A 99 103.14 1.55 8.80
N VAL A 100 103.99 2.57 8.65
CA VAL A 100 103.56 3.95 8.38
C VAL A 100 103.69 4.21 6.89
N ILE A 101 102.65 4.77 6.26
CA ILE A 101 102.72 5.24 4.86
C ILE A 101 102.70 6.77 4.86
N TRP A 102 103.72 7.36 4.23
CA TRP A 102 103.77 8.79 3.93
C TRP A 102 103.01 9.05 2.63
N THR A 103 101.98 9.89 2.68
CA THR A 103 101.37 10.42 1.45
C THR A 103 102.14 11.64 0.97
N ALA A 104 102.12 11.92 -0.34
CA ALA A 104 102.80 13.07 -0.95
C ALA A 104 102.40 14.43 -0.32
N ASP A 105 101.29 14.44 0.41
CA ASP A 105 100.67 15.60 1.06
C ASP A 105 101.14 15.78 2.53
N GLY A 106 102.13 15.01 2.99
CA GLY A 106 102.74 15.19 4.32
C GLY A 106 101.91 14.66 5.49
N ILE A 107 100.99 13.72 5.25
CA ILE A 107 100.15 13.10 6.28
C ILE A 107 100.67 11.69 6.60
N ILE A 108 100.87 11.40 7.90
CA ILE A 108 101.14 10.05 8.41
C ILE A 108 99.82 9.27 8.43
N GLN A 109 99.69 8.23 7.61
CA GLN A 109 98.59 7.28 7.74
C GLN A 109 99.07 5.99 8.44
N ILE A 110 98.37 5.63 9.51
CA ILE A 110 98.55 4.37 10.23
C ILE A 110 97.52 3.36 9.71
N SER A 111 97.91 2.10 9.47
CA SER A 111 96.97 1.02 9.16
C SER A 111 96.03 0.76 10.34
N SER A 112 94.73 0.60 10.06
CA SER A 112 93.74 0.34 11.11
C SER A 112 94.12 -0.91 11.91
N TYR A 113 94.10 -0.80 13.23
CA TYR A 113 94.40 -1.92 14.13
C TYR A 113 93.22 -2.16 15.06
N VAL A 114 92.87 -3.43 15.26
CA VAL A 114 91.70 -3.86 16.03
C VAL A 114 92.18 -4.73 17.18
N PHE A 115 91.80 -4.38 18.41
CA PHE A 115 92.04 -5.21 19.59
C PHE A 115 90.77 -5.97 19.97
N THR A 116 90.87 -7.29 20.13
CA THR A 116 89.74 -8.19 20.45
C THR A 116 90.14 -9.35 21.39
N PRO A 117 89.70 -9.36 22.67
CA PRO A 117 89.22 -8.21 23.45
C PRO A 117 90.41 -7.32 23.87
N PRO A 118 90.24 -5.98 23.92
CA PRO A 118 91.25 -5.13 24.52
C PRO A 118 91.32 -5.38 26.04
N ALA A 119 92.51 -5.28 26.61
CA ALA A 119 92.65 -5.25 28.07
C ALA A 119 91.99 -3.97 28.60
N VAL A 120 91.32 -4.05 29.76
CA VAL A 120 90.79 -2.86 30.42
C VAL A 120 91.96 -2.05 30.96
N GLY A 121 92.00 -0.76 30.65
CA GLY A 121 93.08 0.11 31.12
C GLY A 121 93.44 1.22 30.15
N ARG A 122 94.51 1.94 30.50
CA ARG A 122 94.98 3.13 29.81
C ARG A 122 96.00 2.78 28.73
N TYR A 123 95.68 3.07 27.48
CA TYR A 123 96.55 2.86 26.32
C TYR A 123 97.23 4.16 25.92
N TYR A 124 98.55 4.14 25.73
CA TYR A 124 99.36 5.30 25.32
C TYR A 124 99.85 5.14 23.88
N PHE A 125 100.02 6.27 23.20
CA PHE A 125 100.43 6.33 21.79
C PHE A 125 101.76 7.05 21.64
N VAL A 126 102.74 6.39 21.03
CA VAL A 126 104.08 6.97 20.81
C VAL A 126 104.59 6.64 19.41
N VAL A 127 105.01 7.67 18.68
CA VAL A 127 105.71 7.57 17.39
C VAL A 127 107.20 7.75 17.66
N GLN A 128 108.07 6.86 17.15
CA GLN A 128 109.50 6.87 17.45
C GLN A 128 110.32 7.13 16.18
N GLU A 129 111.10 8.22 16.17
CA GLU A 129 112.11 8.48 15.14
C GLU A 129 113.46 7.86 15.52
N SER A 130 114.17 7.26 14.55
CA SER A 130 115.50 6.69 14.80
C SER A 130 116.59 7.76 14.61
N GLY A 131 117.25 8.19 15.69
CA GLY A 131 118.66 8.59 15.58
C GLY A 131 119.16 9.76 16.41
N VAL A 132 118.43 10.85 16.66
CA VAL A 132 118.86 11.97 17.54
C VAL A 132 117.72 12.99 17.70
N GLY A 133 117.50 13.48 18.93
CA GLY A 133 116.69 14.68 19.26
C GLY A 133 115.18 14.55 19.07
N PHE A 134 114.41 14.59 20.16
CA PHE A 134 112.95 14.59 20.10
C PHE A 134 112.43 15.91 19.51
N ASP A 135 112.13 15.97 18.22
CA ASP A 135 111.38 17.08 17.67
C ASP A 135 109.87 16.82 17.73
N THR A 136 109.12 17.87 18.06
CA THR A 136 107.75 17.77 18.59
C THR A 136 106.73 17.56 17.47
N MET A 137 106.00 16.44 17.45
CA MET A 137 104.91 16.20 16.48
C MET A 137 103.52 16.14 17.16
N LYS A 138 102.52 16.84 16.57
CA LYS A 138 101.12 16.85 17.01
C LYS A 138 100.26 15.91 16.16
N TYR A 139 99.42 15.11 16.81
CA TYR A 139 98.50 14.16 16.14
C TYR A 139 97.08 14.25 16.70
N SER A 140 96.10 13.94 15.86
CA SER A 140 94.70 13.70 16.26
C SER A 140 94.36 12.24 16.00
N LEU A 141 93.99 11.46 17.02
CA LEU A 141 93.57 10.05 16.87
C LEU A 141 92.04 9.94 16.83
N ARG A 142 91.52 8.95 16.10
CA ARG A 142 90.10 8.57 16.16
C ARG A 142 89.99 7.09 16.51
N ALA A 143 89.34 6.78 17.64
CA ALA A 143 89.07 5.42 18.09
C ALA A 143 87.57 5.21 18.30
N THR A 144 87.11 4.01 17.95
CA THR A 144 85.74 3.55 18.16
C THR A 144 85.74 2.44 19.19
N ILE A 145 84.97 2.63 20.27
CA ILE A 145 84.74 1.63 21.33
C ILE A 145 83.36 1.02 21.09
N THR A 146 83.31 -0.30 20.92
CA THR A 146 82.05 -1.04 20.78
C THR A 146 81.92 -2.09 21.88
N THR A 147 80.78 -2.06 22.58
CA THR A 147 80.38 -3.03 23.60
C THR A 147 79.28 -3.94 23.05
N LYS A 148 79.26 -5.20 23.47
CA LYS A 148 78.15 -6.10 23.07
C LYS A 148 76.81 -5.58 23.62
N PRO A 149 75.67 -5.78 22.92
CA PRO A 149 74.36 -5.38 23.42
C PRO A 149 74.03 -6.08 24.73
N ALA A 150 73.38 -5.38 25.66
CA ALA A 150 72.72 -6.02 26.81
C ALA A 150 71.20 -5.93 26.61
N VAL A 151 70.54 -7.09 26.59
CA VAL A 151 69.08 -7.18 26.37
C VAL A 151 68.33 -6.74 27.62
N THR A 152 67.56 -5.67 27.51
CA THR A 152 66.84 -5.01 28.61
C THR A 152 65.33 -5.31 28.63
N SER A 153 64.81 -6.09 27.68
CA SER A 153 63.39 -6.45 27.58
C SER A 153 62.82 -7.04 28.87
N SER A 154 61.50 -6.93 29.10
CA SER A 154 60.84 -7.54 30.26
C SER A 154 61.04 -9.06 30.31
N GLY A 155 61.06 -9.64 31.51
CA GLY A 155 61.31 -11.08 31.69
C GLY A 155 60.12 -11.97 31.34
N SER A 156 58.94 -11.39 31.10
CA SER A 156 57.71 -12.12 30.80
C SER A 156 56.81 -11.36 29.84
N ALA A 157 55.95 -12.12 29.16
CA ALA A 157 54.86 -11.63 28.30
C ALA A 157 53.67 -12.60 28.35
N SER A 158 52.46 -12.08 28.20
CA SER A 158 51.23 -12.87 28.13
C SER A 158 50.59 -12.77 26.74
N ALA A 159 50.10 -13.90 26.23
CA ALA A 159 49.39 -13.98 24.95
C ALA A 159 48.16 -14.88 25.08
N THR A 160 47.27 -14.85 24.08
CA THR A 160 46.13 -15.76 23.99
C THR A 160 46.20 -16.52 22.67
N ALA A 161 45.98 -17.84 22.71
CA ALA A 161 46.02 -18.66 21.50
C ALA A 161 44.99 -18.17 20.48
N GLY A 162 45.42 -18.01 19.22
CA GLY A 162 44.59 -17.51 18.12
C GLY A 162 44.42 -15.99 18.05
N GLN A 163 45.00 -15.22 18.99
CA GLN A 163 44.98 -13.75 18.96
C GLN A 163 46.34 -13.18 18.51
N ALA A 164 46.33 -12.02 17.86
CA ALA A 164 47.56 -11.35 17.46
C ALA A 164 48.37 -10.92 18.70
N PHE A 165 49.66 -11.20 18.67
CA PHE A 165 50.62 -10.89 19.71
C PHE A 165 51.78 -10.09 19.12
N SER A 166 52.29 -9.12 19.89
CA SER A 166 53.47 -8.35 19.53
C SER A 166 54.31 -8.05 20.79
N TYR A 167 55.62 -8.19 20.66
CA TYR A 167 56.58 -7.95 21.72
C TYR A 167 57.89 -7.43 21.15
N GLN A 168 58.34 -6.26 21.62
CA GLN A 168 59.57 -5.63 21.15
C GLN A 168 60.78 -6.08 21.98
N ILE A 169 61.82 -6.61 21.32
CA ILE A 169 63.12 -6.80 21.96
C ILE A 169 63.80 -5.44 22.12
N THR A 170 64.09 -5.05 23.36
CA THR A 170 64.85 -3.84 23.68
C THR A 170 66.24 -4.23 24.18
N ALA A 171 67.27 -3.58 23.65
CA ALA A 171 68.65 -3.81 24.07
C ALA A 171 69.44 -2.50 24.01
N SER A 172 70.47 -2.40 24.85
CA SER A 172 71.48 -1.32 24.83
C SER A 172 72.54 -1.56 23.75
N HIS A 173 73.44 -0.60 23.57
CA HIS A 173 74.63 -0.71 22.69
C HIS A 173 74.30 -0.94 21.20
N SER A 174 73.20 -0.33 20.75
CA SER A 174 72.81 -0.19 19.33
C SER A 174 72.95 -1.48 18.51
N PRO A 175 72.11 -2.48 18.78
CA PRO A 175 72.13 -3.74 18.04
C PRO A 175 71.83 -3.53 16.55
N THR A 176 72.50 -4.28 15.70
CA THR A 176 72.29 -4.33 14.25
C THR A 176 71.47 -5.54 13.83
N SER A 177 71.28 -6.52 14.71
CA SER A 177 70.40 -7.66 14.48
C SER A 177 69.81 -8.22 15.77
N TYR A 178 68.68 -8.91 15.64
CA TYR A 178 67.95 -9.53 16.74
C TYR A 178 67.65 -11.00 16.43
N GLY A 179 67.57 -11.81 17.48
CA GLY A 179 67.22 -13.21 17.38
C GLY A 179 66.27 -13.63 18.50
N ALA A 180 65.52 -14.70 18.25
CA ALA A 180 64.68 -15.35 19.24
C ALA A 180 64.59 -16.84 18.92
N SER A 181 64.75 -17.69 19.93
CA SER A 181 64.58 -19.14 19.83
C SER A 181 63.67 -19.64 20.97
N GLY A 182 62.99 -20.76 20.76
CA GLY A 182 62.02 -21.30 21.74
C GLY A 182 60.69 -20.54 21.80
N LEU A 183 60.33 -19.81 20.73
CA LEU A 183 59.03 -19.14 20.63
C LEU A 183 57.87 -20.16 20.43
N PRO A 184 56.66 -19.86 20.93
CA PRO A 184 55.45 -20.61 20.58
C PRO A 184 55.24 -20.68 19.07
N SER A 185 54.69 -21.79 18.58
CA SER A 185 54.33 -21.96 17.17
C SER A 185 53.35 -20.89 16.71
N GLY A 186 53.72 -20.17 15.64
CA GLY A 186 52.97 -19.05 15.08
C GLY A 186 53.51 -17.67 15.47
N LEU A 187 54.54 -17.59 16.32
CA LEU A 187 55.31 -16.37 16.57
C LEU A 187 56.67 -16.41 15.86
N GLY A 188 57.09 -15.26 15.32
CA GLY A 188 58.41 -15.09 14.71
C GLY A 188 59.03 -13.75 15.09
N VAL A 189 60.36 -13.68 15.11
CA VAL A 189 61.10 -12.44 15.31
C VAL A 189 61.49 -11.83 13.96
N ASN A 190 61.35 -10.53 13.81
CA ASN A 190 61.96 -9.79 12.72
C ASN A 190 63.42 -9.48 13.07
N PRO A 191 64.42 -10.02 12.35
CA PRO A 191 65.83 -9.86 12.71
C PRO A 191 66.36 -8.42 12.63
N SER A 192 65.67 -7.54 11.88
CA SER A 192 66.09 -6.14 11.70
C SER A 192 65.45 -5.18 12.71
N THR A 193 64.24 -5.48 13.17
CA THR A 193 63.50 -4.59 14.09
C THR A 193 63.42 -5.13 15.51
N GLY A 194 63.66 -6.43 15.73
CA GLY A 194 63.53 -7.07 17.05
C GLY A 194 62.09 -7.27 17.51
N VAL A 195 61.10 -7.01 16.67
CA VAL A 195 59.69 -7.30 16.97
C VAL A 195 59.46 -8.80 16.87
N ILE A 196 59.02 -9.43 17.96
CA ILE A 196 58.38 -10.74 17.95
C ILE A 196 56.89 -10.51 17.70
N SER A 197 56.33 -11.10 16.65
CA SER A 197 54.92 -10.95 16.31
C SER A 197 54.34 -12.21 15.68
N GLY A 198 53.00 -12.32 15.72
CA GLY A 198 52.25 -13.40 15.09
C GLY A 198 51.05 -13.82 15.91
N THR A 199 50.51 -15.01 15.65
CA THR A 199 49.38 -15.59 16.37
C THR A 199 49.80 -16.94 16.95
N PRO A 200 49.96 -17.07 18.28
CA PRO A 200 50.36 -18.34 18.87
C PRO A 200 49.21 -19.35 18.72
N SER A 201 49.52 -20.56 18.29
CA SER A 201 48.51 -21.57 17.91
C SER A 201 48.06 -22.49 19.04
N SER A 202 48.82 -22.58 20.14
CA SER A 202 48.51 -23.44 21.28
C SER A 202 48.77 -22.72 22.60
N GLY A 203 47.95 -23.02 23.61
CA GLY A 203 48.15 -22.54 24.97
C GLY A 203 49.28 -23.29 25.67
N GLY A 204 50.02 -22.61 26.53
CA GLY A 204 51.17 -23.17 27.24
C GLY A 204 52.10 -22.09 27.80
N THR A 205 53.10 -22.51 28.58
CA THR A 205 54.18 -21.62 29.04
C THR A 205 55.44 -21.96 28.27
N TYR A 206 55.99 -20.97 27.55
CA TYR A 206 57.14 -21.13 26.68
C TYR A 206 58.29 -20.30 27.24
N VAL A 207 59.48 -20.90 27.34
CA VAL A 207 60.70 -20.17 27.73
C VAL A 207 61.49 -19.91 26.45
N ALA A 208 61.50 -18.66 26.01
CA ALA A 208 62.19 -18.22 24.80
C ALA A 208 63.50 -17.53 25.17
N THR A 209 64.55 -17.76 24.38
CA THR A 209 65.81 -17.00 24.48
C THR A 209 65.80 -15.92 23.42
N ILE A 210 65.85 -14.66 23.84
CA ILE A 210 65.97 -13.51 22.94
C ILE A 210 67.41 -13.00 22.93
N SER A 211 67.83 -12.48 21.78
CA SER A 211 69.18 -11.98 21.57
C SER A 211 69.20 -10.69 20.77
N ALA A 212 70.23 -9.88 21.01
CA ALA A 212 70.53 -8.69 20.24
C ALA A 212 72.04 -8.65 19.99
N ALA A 213 72.45 -8.40 18.75
CA ALA A 213 73.85 -8.46 18.33
C ALA A 213 74.27 -7.22 17.56
N ASN A 214 75.54 -6.85 17.71
CA ASN A 214 76.24 -5.86 16.90
C ASN A 214 77.62 -6.43 16.51
N SER A 215 78.47 -5.61 15.90
CA SER A 215 79.83 -6.01 15.52
C SER A 215 80.71 -6.46 16.71
N ALA A 216 80.41 -6.03 17.93
CA ALA A 216 81.10 -6.42 19.17
C ALA A 216 80.61 -7.76 19.76
N GLY A 217 79.53 -8.34 19.25
CA GLY A 217 79.01 -9.64 19.68
C GLY A 217 77.54 -9.60 20.05
N SER A 218 77.07 -10.65 20.73
CA SER A 218 75.65 -10.86 21.07
C SER A 218 75.42 -10.89 22.58
N GLY A 219 74.39 -10.19 23.03
CA GLY A 219 73.80 -10.37 24.35
C GLY A 219 72.52 -11.19 24.27
N THR A 220 72.28 -12.02 25.29
CA THR A 220 71.09 -12.88 25.37
C THR A 220 70.36 -12.68 26.70
N LYS A 221 69.06 -12.92 26.70
CA LYS A 221 68.20 -12.98 27.89
C LYS A 221 67.08 -13.98 27.66
N THR A 222 66.69 -14.72 28.70
CA THR A 222 65.51 -15.58 28.65
C THR A 222 64.24 -14.81 29.05
N ILE A 223 63.15 -15.07 28.34
CA ILE A 223 61.82 -14.53 28.65
C ILE A 223 60.79 -15.67 28.73
N THR A 224 59.79 -15.51 29.59
CA THR A 224 58.66 -16.44 29.69
C THR A 224 57.44 -15.89 28.97
N ILE A 225 56.96 -16.60 27.95
CA ILE A 225 55.72 -16.28 27.23
C ILE A 225 54.63 -17.24 27.70
N SER A 226 53.65 -16.73 28.44
CA SER A 226 52.48 -17.49 28.88
C SER A 226 51.33 -17.28 27.90
N VAL A 227 50.99 -18.32 27.14
CA VAL A 227 49.87 -18.32 26.19
C VAL A 227 48.66 -18.98 26.87
N SER A 228 47.60 -18.20 27.14
CA SER A 228 46.34 -18.77 27.62
C SER A 228 45.66 -19.58 26.50
N GLY A 229 45.25 -20.81 26.79
CA GLY A 229 44.51 -21.65 25.84
C GLY A 229 43.09 -21.13 25.56
N PRO A 230 42.42 -21.65 24.51
CA PRO A 230 41.04 -21.30 24.23
C PRO A 230 40.13 -21.78 25.39
N GLN A 231 39.18 -20.94 25.81
CA GLN A 231 38.33 -21.16 26.99
C GLN A 231 36.91 -21.58 26.59
N ALA A 232 36.26 -22.37 27.44
CA ALA A 232 34.83 -22.66 27.28
C ALA A 232 34.01 -21.36 27.29
N PRO A 233 32.86 -21.30 26.61
CA PRO A 233 32.03 -20.11 26.61
C PRO A 233 31.55 -19.73 28.02
N VAL A 234 31.45 -18.44 28.32
CA VAL A 234 30.78 -17.95 29.54
C VAL A 234 29.52 -17.20 29.12
N ILE A 235 28.35 -17.66 29.59
CA ILE A 235 27.06 -17.04 29.25
C ILE A 235 26.90 -15.71 30.00
N THR A 236 26.78 -14.62 29.24
CA THR A 236 26.68 -13.24 29.75
C THR A 236 25.27 -12.65 29.69
N SER A 237 24.32 -13.31 29.00
CA SER A 237 22.93 -12.85 28.94
C SER A 237 22.23 -12.81 30.32
N ALA A 238 21.10 -12.09 30.40
CA ALA A 238 20.41 -11.82 31.66
C ALA A 238 19.91 -13.10 32.36
N THR A 239 19.99 -13.19 33.68
CA THR A 239 19.52 -14.38 34.42
C THR A 239 18.04 -14.40 34.71
N THR A 240 17.31 -13.36 34.27
CA THR A 240 15.87 -13.26 34.45
C THR A 240 15.22 -12.78 33.17
N ALA A 241 14.04 -13.32 32.87
CA ALA A 241 13.19 -12.86 31.79
C ALA A 241 11.73 -13.04 32.19
N THR A 242 10.87 -12.13 31.74
CA THR A 242 9.42 -12.22 31.94
C THR A 242 8.74 -12.32 30.59
N ALA A 243 7.77 -13.21 30.47
CA ALA A 243 6.96 -13.39 29.28
C ALA A 243 5.48 -13.35 29.66
N THR A 244 4.65 -12.80 28.78
CA THR A 244 3.19 -12.84 28.96
C THR A 244 2.63 -14.08 28.28
N VAL A 245 1.80 -14.82 28.99
CA VAL A 245 1.12 -16.03 28.51
C VAL A 245 0.31 -15.70 27.25
N GLY A 246 0.43 -16.55 26.23
CA GLY A 246 -0.24 -16.36 24.93
C GLY A 246 0.39 -15.32 24.01
N GLN A 247 1.48 -14.64 24.44
CA GLN A 247 2.22 -13.69 23.60
C GLN A 247 3.55 -14.27 23.13
N TYR A 248 4.01 -13.79 21.98
CA TYR A 248 5.29 -14.19 21.41
C TYR A 248 6.44 -13.71 22.30
N PHE A 249 7.25 -14.66 22.76
CA PHE A 249 8.44 -14.43 23.58
C PHE A 249 9.70 -14.58 22.73
N SER A 250 10.70 -13.74 23.01
CA SER A 250 12.02 -13.81 22.40
C SER A 250 13.11 -13.50 23.43
N TYR A 251 14.17 -14.30 23.45
CA TYR A 251 15.31 -14.13 24.33
C TYR A 251 16.59 -14.63 23.65
N GLN A 252 17.64 -13.83 23.64
CA GLN A 252 18.92 -14.18 23.01
C GLN A 252 19.93 -14.69 24.04
N ILE A 253 20.49 -15.89 23.84
CA ILE A 253 21.65 -16.34 24.60
C ILE A 253 22.88 -15.59 24.08
N THR A 254 23.62 -14.94 24.97
CA THR A 254 24.88 -14.24 24.66
C THR A 254 25.99 -14.87 25.48
N ALA A 255 27.14 -15.16 24.87
CA ALA A 255 28.26 -15.79 25.56
C ALA A 255 29.61 -15.36 24.97
N THR A 256 30.69 -15.44 25.77
CA THR A 256 32.07 -15.18 25.35
C THR A 256 32.68 -16.39 24.62
N ASN A 257 33.92 -16.24 24.13
CA ASN A 257 34.75 -17.32 23.58
C ASN A 257 34.13 -18.07 22.38
N SER A 258 33.37 -17.35 21.54
CA SER A 258 32.83 -17.81 20.24
C SER A 258 32.17 -19.20 20.28
N PRO A 259 30.95 -19.31 20.84
CA PRO A 259 30.20 -20.57 20.83
C PRO A 259 29.93 -21.06 19.40
N SER A 260 30.09 -22.37 19.18
CA SER A 260 29.67 -23.07 17.97
C SER A 260 28.24 -23.59 18.04
N SER A 261 27.68 -23.74 19.25
CA SER A 261 26.27 -24.12 19.45
C SER A 261 25.71 -23.63 20.79
N TYR A 262 24.39 -23.60 20.87
CA TYR A 262 23.62 -23.17 22.03
C TYR A 262 22.56 -24.20 22.40
N GLY A 263 22.20 -24.25 23.68
CA GLY A 263 21.13 -25.09 24.19
C GLY A 263 20.34 -24.42 25.31
N ALA A 264 19.12 -24.89 25.51
CA ALA A 264 18.25 -24.50 26.60
C ALA A 264 17.36 -25.69 26.95
N SER A 265 17.34 -26.10 28.22
CA SER A 265 16.47 -27.18 28.71
C SER A 265 15.47 -26.63 29.73
N ASN A 266 14.39 -27.39 29.95
CA ASN A 266 13.29 -27.03 30.86
C ASN A 266 12.44 -25.81 30.42
N LEU A 267 12.45 -25.51 29.12
CA LEU A 267 11.61 -24.47 28.53
C LEU A 267 10.10 -24.78 28.71
N PRO A 268 9.24 -23.75 28.86
CA PRO A 268 7.79 -23.91 28.77
C PRO A 268 7.36 -24.56 27.45
N SER A 269 6.22 -25.26 27.45
CA SER A 269 5.65 -25.79 26.21
C SER A 269 5.38 -24.65 25.22
N GLY A 270 5.73 -24.87 23.94
CA GLY A 270 5.59 -23.88 22.88
C GLY A 270 6.75 -22.87 22.75
N VAL A 271 7.80 -23.00 23.58
CA VAL A 271 9.04 -22.21 23.48
C VAL A 271 10.22 -23.14 23.18
N SER A 272 11.09 -22.76 22.24
CA SER A 272 12.26 -23.53 21.83
C SER A 272 13.49 -22.65 21.59
N VAL A 273 14.67 -23.25 21.60
CA VAL A 273 15.95 -22.59 21.26
C VAL A 273 16.39 -22.99 19.86
N ASN A 274 16.90 -22.03 19.09
CA ASN A 274 17.66 -22.31 17.88
C ASN A 274 19.11 -22.65 18.26
N PRO A 275 19.61 -23.89 18.02
CA PRO A 275 20.94 -24.30 18.47
C PRO A 275 22.10 -23.58 17.76
N ALA A 276 21.88 -23.00 16.58
CA ALA A 276 22.91 -22.30 15.83
C ALA A 276 23.04 -20.83 16.27
N THR A 277 21.91 -20.17 16.54
CA THR A 277 21.89 -18.73 16.86
C THR A 277 21.77 -18.44 18.35
N GLY A 278 21.31 -19.40 19.17
CA GLY A 278 21.03 -19.19 20.59
C GLY A 278 19.76 -18.38 20.86
N LEU A 279 18.94 -18.11 19.84
CA LEU A 279 17.68 -17.40 19.99
C LEU A 279 16.60 -18.36 20.53
N ILE A 280 16.07 -18.05 21.71
CA ILE A 280 14.92 -18.70 22.31
C ILE A 280 13.67 -17.96 21.88
N THR A 281 12.71 -18.65 21.27
CA THR A 281 11.46 -18.05 20.79
C THR A 281 10.27 -18.96 20.97
N GLY A 282 9.07 -18.39 20.94
CA GLY A 282 7.83 -19.14 20.87
C GLY A 282 6.70 -18.52 21.68
N THR A 283 5.57 -19.22 21.77
CA THR A 283 4.40 -18.78 22.54
C THR A 283 4.02 -19.89 23.50
N SER A 284 3.97 -19.60 24.79
CA SER A 284 3.54 -20.55 25.80
C SER A 284 2.22 -20.15 26.43
N TYR A 285 1.42 -21.16 26.78
CA TYR A 285 0.15 -21.03 27.49
C TYR A 285 0.25 -21.48 28.97
N SER A 286 1.45 -21.83 29.43
CA SER A 286 1.69 -22.23 30.83
C SER A 286 2.06 -21.03 31.69
N THR A 287 1.51 -20.96 32.90
CA THR A 287 1.77 -19.89 33.88
C THR A 287 2.86 -20.28 34.88
N GLY A 288 3.43 -19.30 35.56
CA GLY A 288 4.36 -19.51 36.67
C GLY A 288 5.83 -19.34 36.30
N THR A 289 6.70 -19.56 37.28
CA THR A 289 8.15 -19.36 37.15
C THR A 289 8.86 -20.69 36.89
N ARG A 290 9.80 -20.70 35.95
CA ARG A 290 10.62 -21.86 35.59
C ARG A 290 12.11 -21.53 35.64
N THR A 291 12.89 -22.51 36.06
CA THR A 291 14.35 -22.46 35.98
C THR A 291 14.80 -23.17 34.71
N VAL A 292 15.21 -22.39 33.71
CA VAL A 292 15.72 -22.86 32.41
C VAL A 292 17.24 -22.95 32.48
N THR A 293 17.81 -24.06 32.06
CA THR A 293 19.28 -24.21 32.00
C THR A 293 19.76 -23.87 30.61
N LEU A 294 20.53 -22.79 30.48
CA LEU A 294 21.18 -22.37 29.24
C LEU A 294 22.53 -23.05 29.09
N SER A 295 22.92 -23.35 27.86
CA SER A 295 24.26 -23.84 27.50
C SER A 295 24.79 -23.15 26.26
N ALA A 296 26.11 -22.96 26.22
CA ALA A 296 26.85 -22.48 25.06
C ALA A 296 28.13 -23.30 24.94
N THR A 297 28.37 -23.90 23.78
CA THR A 297 29.44 -24.88 23.57
C THR A 297 30.35 -24.42 22.44
N ASN A 298 31.66 -24.56 22.65
CA ASN A 298 32.67 -24.46 21.59
C ASN A 298 33.55 -25.73 21.63
N ALA A 299 34.60 -25.78 20.78
CA ALA A 299 35.51 -26.92 20.72
C ALA A 299 36.25 -27.23 22.04
N THR A 300 36.27 -26.31 23.00
CA THR A 300 36.98 -26.44 24.28
C THR A 300 36.10 -26.82 25.45
N GLY A 301 34.78 -26.72 25.30
CA GLY A 301 33.84 -27.12 26.34
C GLY A 301 32.51 -26.38 26.30
N THR A 302 31.69 -26.62 27.32
CA THR A 302 30.34 -26.05 27.47
C THR A 302 30.27 -25.17 28.71
N GLY A 303 29.91 -23.90 28.53
CA GLY A 303 29.44 -23.05 29.62
C GLY A 303 27.96 -23.29 29.89
N SER A 304 27.56 -23.22 31.17
CA SER A 304 26.15 -23.31 31.56
C SER A 304 25.78 -22.23 32.57
N ARG A 305 24.53 -21.74 32.48
CA ARG A 305 23.97 -20.73 33.38
C ARG A 305 22.46 -20.91 33.47
N THR A 306 21.87 -20.60 34.61
CA THR A 306 20.42 -20.66 34.82
C THR A 306 19.73 -19.34 34.48
N LEU A 307 18.58 -19.44 33.80
CA LEU A 307 17.64 -18.36 33.52
C LEU A 307 16.36 -18.62 34.30
N THR A 308 15.96 -17.67 35.14
CA THR A 308 14.63 -17.64 35.77
C THR A 308 13.65 -17.00 34.79
N LEU A 309 12.81 -17.81 34.15
CA LEU A 309 11.79 -17.35 33.23
C LEU A 309 10.43 -17.33 33.93
N THR A 310 9.84 -16.15 34.08
CA THR A 310 8.52 -15.96 34.71
C THR A 310 7.45 -15.74 33.64
N MET A 311 6.48 -16.65 33.56
CA MET A 311 5.30 -16.54 32.70
C MET A 311 4.16 -15.88 33.49
N ILE A 312 3.85 -14.63 33.15
CA ILE A 312 2.75 -13.87 33.77
C ILE A 312 1.49 -13.90 32.91
N ASN A 313 0.32 -13.88 33.54
CA ASN A 313 -0.91 -13.66 32.81
C ASN A 313 -0.97 -12.23 32.24
N PRO A 314 -1.65 -12.00 31.11
CA PRO A 314 -1.93 -10.64 30.66
C PRO A 314 -2.78 -9.90 31.72
N PRO A 315 -2.85 -8.56 31.69
CA PRO A 315 -3.82 -7.82 32.50
C PRO A 315 -5.25 -8.20 32.09
N ALA A 316 -6.19 -8.21 33.05
CA ALA A 316 -7.61 -8.41 32.75
C ALA A 316 -8.13 -7.35 31.74
N PRO A 317 -9.14 -7.66 30.90
CA PRO A 317 -9.66 -6.70 29.93
C PRO A 317 -10.23 -5.44 30.60
N VAL A 318 -10.05 -4.27 29.98
CA VAL A 318 -10.67 -3.02 30.45
C VAL A 318 -11.70 -2.57 29.43
N ILE A 319 -12.98 -2.53 29.82
CA ILE A 319 -14.11 -2.21 28.93
C ILE A 319 -14.20 -0.70 28.74
N SER A 320 -14.07 -0.25 27.49
CA SER A 320 -14.06 1.16 27.08
C SER A 320 -15.33 1.59 26.35
N SER A 321 -16.22 0.66 25.97
CA SER A 321 -17.50 0.99 25.34
C SER A 321 -18.40 1.89 26.21
N ALA A 322 -19.31 2.64 25.59
CA ALA A 322 -20.09 3.69 26.25
C ALA A 322 -20.94 3.18 27.43
N GLY A 323 -21.00 3.92 28.54
CA GLY A 323 -21.80 3.51 29.72
C GLY A 323 -23.32 3.57 29.52
N THR A 324 -23.78 4.08 28.38
CA THR A 324 -25.20 4.26 28.07
C THR A 324 -25.48 3.90 26.62
N ALA A 325 -26.64 3.31 26.36
CA ALA A 325 -27.13 3.04 25.01
C ALA A 325 -28.63 3.35 24.93
N LEU A 326 -29.06 3.87 23.77
CA LEU A 326 -30.46 4.18 23.52
C LEU A 326 -31.02 3.21 22.47
N ALA A 327 -32.20 2.70 22.74
CA ALA A 327 -32.91 1.77 21.86
C ALA A 327 -34.38 2.12 21.76
N LYS A 328 -35.05 1.58 20.75
CA LYS A 328 -36.49 1.76 20.53
C LYS A 328 -37.18 0.43 20.38
N VAL A 329 -38.36 0.27 21.00
CA VAL A 329 -39.17 -0.96 20.87
C VAL A 329 -39.47 -1.24 19.40
N GLY A 330 -39.30 -2.50 18.99
CA GLY A 330 -39.60 -2.96 17.63
C GLY A 330 -38.59 -2.52 16.56
N GLN A 331 -37.49 -1.88 16.94
CA GLN A 331 -36.44 -1.45 16.02
C GLN A 331 -35.14 -2.23 16.25
N PRO A 332 -34.36 -2.54 15.20
CA PRO A 332 -33.05 -3.17 15.36
C PRO A 332 -32.13 -2.34 16.27
N PHE A 333 -31.48 -3.01 17.21
CA PHE A 333 -30.49 -2.45 18.11
C PHE A 333 -29.19 -3.24 18.02
N ALA A 334 -28.06 -2.54 18.12
CA ALA A 334 -26.74 -3.15 18.22
C ALA A 334 -25.83 -2.31 19.12
N TYR A 335 -25.06 -2.98 19.96
CA TYR A 335 -24.08 -2.38 20.86
C TYR A 335 -22.87 -3.31 21.00
N TRP A 336 -21.66 -2.77 20.83
CA TRP A 336 -20.42 -3.55 20.88
C TRP A 336 -19.69 -3.36 22.21
N ILE A 337 -19.29 -4.47 22.83
CA ILE A 337 -18.39 -4.46 23.98
C ILE A 337 -16.96 -4.29 23.47
N THR A 338 -16.45 -3.05 23.53
CA THR A 338 -15.05 -2.75 23.21
C THR A 338 -14.21 -2.84 24.48
N ALA A 339 -13.12 -3.62 24.45
CA ALA A 339 -12.21 -3.78 25.58
C ALA A 339 -10.74 -3.90 25.16
N SER A 340 -9.83 -3.51 26.04
CA SER A 340 -8.38 -3.70 25.86
C SER A 340 -7.93 -5.12 26.27
N ASN A 341 -6.63 -5.40 26.11
CA ASN A 341 -5.96 -6.62 26.58
C ASN A 341 -6.46 -7.94 25.94
N GLY A 342 -7.05 -7.87 24.73
CA GLY A 342 -7.34 -9.05 23.92
C GLY A 342 -8.28 -10.08 24.57
N PRO A 343 -9.54 -9.71 24.87
CA PRO A 343 -10.53 -10.67 25.35
C PRO A 343 -10.84 -11.77 24.32
N HIS A 344 -11.17 -12.96 24.80
CA HIS A 344 -11.61 -14.10 23.97
C HIS A 344 -13.07 -14.48 24.19
N THR A 345 -13.68 -14.01 25.28
CA THR A 345 -15.09 -14.25 25.58
C THR A 345 -15.75 -13.01 26.16
N TYR A 346 -17.03 -12.84 25.85
CA TYR A 346 -17.88 -11.74 26.30
C TYR A 346 -19.17 -12.28 26.89
N ASN A 347 -19.63 -11.69 27.99
CA ASN A 347 -20.89 -12.08 28.61
C ASN A 347 -21.64 -10.86 29.14
N THR A 348 -22.93 -11.03 29.40
CA THR A 348 -23.78 -10.02 30.02
C THR A 348 -24.52 -10.58 31.21
N SER A 349 -25.02 -9.72 32.10
CA SER A 349 -26.15 -10.04 32.96
C SER A 349 -27.44 -10.22 32.14
N SER A 350 -28.59 -10.36 32.80
CA SER A 350 -29.89 -10.45 32.12
C SER A 350 -30.09 -9.28 31.16
N LEU A 351 -30.32 -9.60 29.88
CA LEU A 351 -30.61 -8.62 28.83
C LEU A 351 -32.11 -8.30 28.79
N PRO A 352 -32.50 -7.10 28.32
CA PRO A 352 -33.88 -6.80 27.96
C PRO A 352 -34.42 -7.82 26.95
N SER A 353 -35.71 -8.15 27.05
CA SER A 353 -36.37 -9.09 26.13
C SER A 353 -36.19 -8.67 24.68
N GLY A 354 -35.77 -9.62 23.84
CA GLY A 354 -35.51 -9.41 22.40
C GLY A 354 -34.06 -9.04 22.06
N LEU A 355 -33.18 -8.88 23.06
CA LEU A 355 -31.74 -8.70 22.86
C LEU A 355 -30.96 -9.96 23.24
N THR A 356 -29.86 -10.22 22.54
CA THR A 356 -28.92 -11.32 22.77
C THR A 356 -27.47 -10.82 22.70
N ILE A 357 -26.54 -11.57 23.28
CA ILE A 357 -25.08 -11.32 23.20
C ILE A 357 -24.45 -12.40 22.32
N ASP A 358 -23.57 -12.01 21.41
CA ASP A 358 -22.58 -12.90 20.79
C ASP A 358 -21.37 -13.06 21.74
N PRO A 359 -21.18 -14.25 22.35
CA PRO A 359 -20.11 -14.44 23.34
C PRO A 359 -18.70 -14.40 22.76
N SER A 360 -18.56 -14.51 21.43
CA SER A 360 -17.27 -14.52 20.74
C SER A 360 -16.88 -13.15 20.19
N GLY A 361 -17.86 -12.41 19.63
CA GLY A 361 -17.67 -11.09 19.04
C GLY A 361 -17.99 -9.91 19.96
N GLY A 362 -18.72 -10.13 21.07
CA GLY A 362 -19.07 -9.08 22.02
C GLY A 362 -20.19 -8.13 21.56
N SER A 363 -20.93 -8.48 20.51
CA SER A 363 -22.08 -7.71 20.03
C SER A 363 -23.34 -8.08 20.81
N ILE A 364 -23.95 -7.09 21.47
CA ILE A 364 -25.32 -7.15 21.97
C ILE A 364 -26.23 -6.66 20.86
N SER A 365 -27.12 -7.50 20.34
CA SER A 365 -28.01 -7.12 19.24
C SER A 365 -29.40 -7.75 19.35
N GLY A 366 -30.35 -7.25 18.57
CA GLY A 366 -31.70 -7.80 18.49
C GLY A 366 -32.77 -6.72 18.31
N ILE A 367 -34.02 -7.08 18.59
CA ILE A 367 -35.18 -6.18 18.50
C ILE A 367 -35.85 -6.16 19.89
N PRO A 368 -35.68 -5.11 20.69
CA PRO A 368 -36.24 -5.06 22.02
C PRO A 368 -37.77 -4.97 21.98
N THR A 369 -38.45 -5.64 22.91
CA THR A 369 -39.91 -5.77 22.91
C THR A 369 -40.61 -4.98 24.01
N ALA A 370 -39.88 -4.43 24.99
CA ALA A 370 -40.45 -3.69 26.11
C ALA A 370 -39.66 -2.39 26.38
N THR A 371 -40.37 -1.34 26.80
CA THR A 371 -39.76 -0.08 27.25
C THR A 371 -39.19 -0.21 28.65
N GLY A 372 -38.19 0.60 28.97
CA GLY A 372 -37.60 0.64 30.30
C GLY A 372 -36.17 1.14 30.31
N ASN A 373 -35.62 1.35 31.51
CA ASN A 373 -34.20 1.59 31.69
C ASN A 373 -33.57 0.36 32.35
N TYR A 374 -32.63 -0.28 31.66
CA TYR A 374 -32.04 -1.54 32.07
C TYR A 374 -30.57 -1.36 32.35
N THR A 375 -30.13 -1.70 33.56
CA THR A 375 -28.70 -1.75 33.89
C THR A 375 -28.18 -3.15 33.58
N VAL A 376 -27.38 -3.27 32.54
CA VAL A 376 -26.75 -4.53 32.10
C VAL A 376 -25.27 -4.51 32.46
N THR A 377 -24.81 -5.47 33.24
CA THR A 377 -23.39 -5.67 33.48
C THR A 377 -22.80 -6.42 32.29
N VAL A 378 -21.94 -5.76 31.53
CA VAL A 378 -21.16 -6.38 30.45
C VAL A 378 -19.82 -6.84 31.00
N SER A 379 -19.28 -7.92 30.43
CA SER A 379 -18.00 -8.51 30.85
C SER A 379 -17.20 -9.00 29.65
N ALA A 380 -15.88 -8.92 29.78
CA ALA A 380 -14.92 -9.39 28.78
C ALA A 380 -13.78 -10.13 29.51
N THR A 381 -13.41 -11.30 29.03
CA THR A 381 -12.48 -12.21 29.73
C THR A 381 -11.31 -12.64 28.85
N ASN A 382 -10.11 -12.65 29.43
CA ASN A 382 -8.89 -13.23 28.88
C ASN A 382 -8.20 -14.12 29.95
N ALA A 383 -7.01 -14.65 29.66
CA ALA A 383 -6.23 -15.45 30.63
C ALA A 383 -5.82 -14.67 31.89
N GLY A 384 -5.87 -13.34 31.84
CA GLY A 384 -5.63 -12.40 32.94
C GLY A 384 -6.80 -12.19 33.90
N GLY A 385 -7.99 -12.64 33.52
CA GLY A 385 -9.22 -12.48 34.29
C GLY A 385 -10.32 -11.77 33.50
N THR A 386 -11.30 -11.26 34.22
CA THR A 386 -12.52 -10.66 33.65
C THR A 386 -12.63 -9.19 34.03
N GLY A 387 -12.77 -8.31 33.04
CA GLY A 387 -13.22 -6.94 33.24
C GLY A 387 -14.73 -6.85 33.17
N THR A 388 -15.34 -5.98 33.98
CA THR A 388 -16.79 -5.74 33.98
C THR A 388 -17.10 -4.25 33.94
N LYS A 389 -18.26 -3.91 33.36
CA LYS A 389 -18.78 -2.53 33.33
C LYS A 389 -20.30 -2.56 33.30
N ALA A 390 -20.95 -1.66 34.04
CA ALA A 390 -22.39 -1.45 33.93
C ALA A 390 -22.71 -0.55 32.74
N VAL A 391 -23.68 -0.95 31.92
CA VAL A 391 -24.22 -0.21 30.79
C VAL A 391 -25.71 0.02 31.01
N SER A 392 -26.15 1.27 30.98
CA SER A 392 -27.57 1.61 31.06
C SER A 392 -28.18 1.65 29.66
N ILE A 393 -29.00 0.66 29.33
CA ILE A 393 -29.75 0.57 28.08
C ILE A 393 -31.15 1.13 28.30
N THR A 394 -31.42 2.31 27.74
CA THR A 394 -32.74 2.94 27.80
C THR A 394 -33.52 2.61 26.53
N ILE A 395 -34.58 1.83 26.68
CA ILE A 395 -35.51 1.46 25.59
C ILE A 395 -36.75 2.34 25.70
N SER A 396 -37.01 3.12 24.65
CA SER A 396 -38.16 4.02 24.53
C SER A 396 -39.10 3.59 23.41
N ASN A 397 -40.30 4.16 23.36
CA ASN A 397 -41.17 3.96 22.21
C ASN A 397 -40.63 4.72 20.98
N PRO A 398 -40.80 4.19 19.75
CA PRO A 398 -40.55 4.97 18.56
C PRO A 398 -41.56 6.13 18.45
N PRO A 399 -41.28 7.18 17.65
CA PRO A 399 -42.27 8.22 17.37
C PRO A 399 -43.49 7.63 16.65
N VAL A 400 -44.68 8.18 16.90
CA VAL A 400 -45.93 7.78 16.22
C VAL A 400 -45.78 7.98 14.69
N PRO A 401 -46.28 7.07 13.83
CA PRO A 401 -46.26 7.26 12.39
C PRO A 401 -46.97 8.53 11.93
N VAL A 402 -46.45 9.22 10.93
CA VAL A 402 -47.12 10.37 10.29
C VAL A 402 -47.42 10.02 8.85
N ILE A 403 -48.70 10.00 8.47
CA ILE A 403 -49.14 9.70 7.10
C ILE A 403 -48.90 10.93 6.22
N SER A 404 -48.23 10.73 5.08
CA SER A 404 -47.84 11.77 4.14
C SER A 404 -48.31 11.53 2.71
N SER A 405 -49.05 10.44 2.46
CA SER A 405 -49.70 10.22 1.16
C SER A 405 -50.83 11.22 0.92
N ALA A 406 -51.20 11.44 -0.35
CA ALA A 406 -52.20 12.44 -0.71
C ALA A 406 -53.57 12.17 -0.05
N ALA A 407 -54.20 13.18 0.53
CA ALA A 407 -55.50 13.04 1.19
C ALA A 407 -56.68 12.79 0.22
N THR A 408 -56.44 12.81 -1.09
CA THR A 408 -57.46 12.59 -2.12
C THR A 408 -56.97 11.60 -3.17
N ALA A 409 -57.87 10.76 -3.69
CA ALA A 409 -57.62 9.87 -4.81
C ALA A 409 -58.83 9.84 -5.76
N ALA A 410 -58.58 9.66 -7.06
CA ALA A 410 -59.62 9.53 -8.08
C ALA A 410 -59.62 8.10 -8.63
N ALA A 411 -60.82 7.55 -8.85
CA ALA A 411 -61.03 6.24 -9.44
C ALA A 411 -62.16 6.32 -10.49
N ARG A 412 -62.25 5.29 -11.34
CA ARG A 412 -63.32 5.21 -12.35
C ARG A 412 -64.03 3.87 -12.29
N VAL A 413 -65.35 3.89 -12.44
CA VAL A 413 -66.18 2.67 -12.45
C VAL A 413 -65.63 1.68 -13.49
N GLY A 414 -65.49 0.41 -13.09
CA GLY A 414 -64.99 -0.68 -13.94
C GLY A 414 -63.47 -0.70 -14.18
N GLN A 415 -62.71 0.29 -13.69
CA GLN A 415 -61.26 0.37 -13.86
C GLN A 415 -60.50 -0.04 -12.60
N PRO A 416 -59.39 -0.78 -12.69
CA PRO A 416 -58.60 -1.14 -11.52
C PRO A 416 -58.01 0.10 -10.84
N PHE A 417 -58.15 0.16 -9.52
CA PHE A 417 -57.67 1.23 -8.66
C PHE A 417 -56.60 0.69 -7.70
N SER A 418 -55.58 1.52 -7.43
CA SER A 418 -54.54 1.26 -6.43
C SER A 418 -54.10 2.57 -5.78
N TYR A 419 -53.95 2.57 -4.45
CA TYR A 419 -53.46 3.69 -3.66
C TYR A 419 -52.53 3.20 -2.57
N GLN A 420 -51.35 3.81 -2.45
CA GLN A 420 -50.35 3.49 -1.44
C GLN A 420 -50.43 4.46 -0.27
N ILE A 421 -50.69 3.95 0.94
CA ILE A 421 -50.48 4.74 2.16
C ILE A 421 -48.98 4.90 2.39
N ILE A 422 -48.50 6.13 2.47
CA ILE A 422 -47.10 6.45 2.75
C ILE A 422 -47.05 7.09 4.13
N ALA A 423 -46.21 6.57 5.03
CA ALA A 423 -46.06 7.10 6.38
C ALA A 423 -44.61 7.02 6.86
N SER A 424 -44.22 7.96 7.71
CA SER A 424 -42.91 8.00 8.38
C SER A 424 -42.87 7.07 9.61
N ASN A 425 -41.71 7.00 10.26
CA ASN A 425 -41.48 6.29 11.53
C ASN A 425 -41.77 4.78 11.49
N ALA A 426 -41.52 4.13 10.34
CA ALA A 426 -41.56 2.67 10.15
C ALA A 426 -42.82 2.00 10.76
N PRO A 427 -43.99 2.17 10.13
CA PRO A 427 -45.20 1.47 10.54
C PRO A 427 -45.00 -0.06 10.51
N SER A 428 -45.49 -0.75 11.52
CA SER A 428 -45.59 -2.22 11.56
C SER A 428 -46.89 -2.73 10.94
N SER A 429 -47.92 -1.88 10.85
CA SER A 429 -49.18 -2.23 10.19
C SER A 429 -49.94 -1.00 9.67
N PHE A 430 -50.79 -1.24 8.70
CA PHE A 430 -51.71 -0.28 8.11
C PHE A 430 -53.15 -0.78 8.23
N GLY A 431 -54.10 0.16 8.29
CA GLY A 431 -55.51 -0.19 8.37
C GLY A 431 -56.40 0.89 7.79
N THR A 432 -57.63 0.51 7.46
CA THR A 432 -58.70 1.43 7.09
C THR A 432 -59.99 1.06 7.80
N SER A 433 -60.94 2.00 7.81
CA SER A 433 -62.34 1.74 8.11
C SER A 433 -63.21 2.35 7.01
N ASN A 434 -64.45 1.88 6.84
CA ASN A 434 -65.41 2.42 5.87
C ASN A 434 -64.91 2.40 4.41
N LEU A 435 -64.18 1.36 4.04
CA LEU A 435 -63.70 1.19 2.67
C LEU A 435 -64.88 0.81 1.74
N PRO A 436 -64.99 1.37 0.52
CA PRO A 436 -66.03 0.99 -0.43
C PRO A 436 -66.03 -0.52 -0.73
N SER A 437 -67.20 -1.06 -1.09
CA SER A 437 -67.29 -2.45 -1.54
C SER A 437 -66.35 -2.70 -2.73
N ASN A 438 -65.75 -3.89 -2.78
CA ASN A 438 -64.71 -4.31 -3.76
C ASN A 438 -63.33 -3.68 -3.60
N PHE A 439 -63.10 -2.84 -2.60
CA PHE A 439 -61.76 -2.42 -2.22
C PHE A 439 -61.24 -3.27 -1.05
N LYS A 440 -59.91 -3.43 -0.99
CA LYS A 440 -59.20 -4.14 0.09
C LYS A 440 -57.91 -3.40 0.43
N ILE A 441 -57.51 -3.48 1.69
CA ILE A 441 -56.19 -3.02 2.14
C ILE A 441 -55.28 -4.21 2.42
N ASN A 442 -54.04 -4.16 1.95
CA ASN A 442 -52.96 -4.98 2.47
C ASN A 442 -52.41 -4.33 3.74
N THR A 443 -52.64 -4.95 4.90
CA THR A 443 -52.28 -4.39 6.21
C THR A 443 -50.78 -4.35 6.48
N VAL A 444 -49.96 -5.04 5.67
CA VAL A 444 -48.49 -5.02 5.78
C VAL A 444 -47.91 -3.95 4.88
N THR A 445 -48.35 -3.88 3.62
CA THR A 445 -47.79 -2.94 2.64
C THR A 445 -48.48 -1.59 2.61
N GLY A 446 -49.70 -1.45 3.14
CA GLY A 446 -50.48 -0.22 3.09
C GLY A 446 -51.13 0.08 1.74
N VAL A 447 -51.14 -0.88 0.80
CA VAL A 447 -51.80 -0.73 -0.51
C VAL A 447 -53.31 -0.97 -0.36
N ILE A 448 -54.10 0.02 -0.75
CA ILE A 448 -55.53 -0.10 -1.01
C ILE A 448 -55.72 -0.42 -2.50
N SER A 449 -56.43 -1.48 -2.85
CA SER A 449 -56.70 -1.84 -4.25
C SER A 449 -58.12 -2.38 -4.45
N GLY A 450 -58.62 -2.30 -5.69
CA GLY A 450 -59.92 -2.85 -6.07
C GLY A 450 -60.47 -2.26 -7.37
N THR A 451 -61.67 -2.68 -7.78
CA THR A 451 -62.36 -2.14 -8.96
C THR A 451 -63.71 -1.60 -8.51
N PRO A 452 -63.95 -0.28 -8.60
CA PRO A 452 -65.20 0.30 -8.13
C PRO A 452 -66.33 0.01 -9.12
N ILE A 453 -67.55 -0.12 -8.60
CA ILE A 453 -68.75 -0.51 -9.37
C ILE A 453 -69.83 0.57 -9.42
N ALA A 454 -69.67 1.66 -8.64
CA ALA A 454 -70.63 2.75 -8.58
C ALA A 454 -69.89 4.08 -8.38
N VAL A 455 -70.44 5.13 -8.97
CA VAL A 455 -69.97 6.51 -8.77
C VAL A 455 -70.24 6.99 -7.35
N GLY A 456 -69.38 7.85 -6.83
CA GLY A 456 -69.55 8.40 -5.48
C GLY A 456 -68.27 8.91 -4.84
N ALA A 457 -68.41 9.68 -3.77
CA ALA A 457 -67.30 10.15 -2.95
C ALA A 457 -67.31 9.42 -1.60
N HIS A 458 -66.17 8.86 -1.20
CA HIS A 458 -66.03 8.08 0.02
C HIS A 458 -64.94 8.65 0.92
N GLN A 459 -65.26 8.86 2.20
CA GLN A 459 -64.30 9.26 3.22
C GLN A 459 -63.79 8.02 3.95
N VAL A 460 -62.52 7.69 3.73
CA VAL A 460 -61.87 6.48 4.24
C VAL A 460 -60.82 6.88 5.26
N PRO A 461 -61.08 6.71 6.57
CA PRO A 461 -60.03 6.83 7.57
C PRO A 461 -58.93 5.79 7.30
N VAL A 462 -57.71 6.26 7.13
CA VAL A 462 -56.50 5.45 6.94
C VAL A 462 -55.60 5.59 8.17
N ARG A 463 -54.95 4.49 8.56
CA ARG A 463 -54.16 4.38 9.78
C ARG A 463 -52.81 3.73 9.48
N ALA A 464 -51.77 4.20 10.16
CA ALA A 464 -50.44 3.60 10.17
C ALA A 464 -49.98 3.46 11.63
N THR A 465 -49.61 2.25 12.05
CA THR A 465 -49.34 1.92 13.46
C THR A 465 -47.95 1.37 13.64
N ASN A 466 -47.27 1.77 14.71
CA ASN A 466 -46.05 1.14 15.22
C ASN A 466 -46.13 1.00 16.76
N ALA A 467 -45.07 0.52 17.40
CA ALA A 467 -45.02 0.38 18.87
C ALA A 467 -45.17 1.71 19.64
N GLY A 468 -44.97 2.85 18.98
CA GLY A 468 -45.18 4.19 19.53
C GLY A 468 -46.62 4.68 19.48
N GLY A 469 -47.45 4.10 18.62
CA GLY A 469 -48.87 4.44 18.48
C GLY A 469 -49.34 4.43 17.02
N THR A 470 -50.52 5.03 16.79
CA THR A 470 -51.19 5.06 15.48
C THR A 470 -51.33 6.48 14.95
N GLY A 471 -50.72 6.75 13.79
CA GLY A 471 -51.01 7.91 12.97
C GLY A 471 -52.28 7.70 12.16
N SER A 472 -53.08 8.74 11.95
CA SER A 472 -54.34 8.67 11.20
C SER A 472 -54.52 9.87 10.26
N MET A 473 -55.18 9.63 9.14
CA MET A 473 -55.60 10.63 8.15
C MET A 473 -56.93 10.18 7.54
N THR A 474 -57.72 11.10 6.96
CA THR A 474 -58.89 10.74 6.14
C THR A 474 -58.53 10.87 4.66
N LEU A 475 -58.69 9.78 3.90
CA LEU A 475 -58.56 9.75 2.45
C LEU A 475 -59.94 9.92 1.79
N SER A 476 -60.10 10.94 0.95
CA SER A 476 -61.28 11.11 0.11
C SER A 476 -61.07 10.41 -1.25
N ILE A 477 -61.84 9.36 -1.53
CA ILE A 477 -61.83 8.69 -2.83
C ILE A 477 -63.03 9.14 -3.65
N ALA A 478 -62.78 9.79 -4.79
CA ALA A 478 -63.81 10.21 -5.75
C ALA A 478 -63.87 9.21 -6.92
N ILE A 479 -65.00 8.52 -7.06
CA ILE A 479 -65.27 7.57 -8.14
C ILE A 479 -66.18 8.27 -9.16
N ALA A 480 -65.69 8.39 -10.40
CA ALA A 480 -66.44 8.94 -11.52
C ALA A 480 -66.69 7.88 -12.60
N ASP A 481 -67.55 8.17 -13.57
CA ASP A 481 -67.71 7.31 -14.73
C ASP A 481 -66.43 7.26 -15.58
N PRO A 482 -66.20 6.16 -16.34
CA PRO A 482 -65.20 6.16 -17.39
C PRO A 482 -65.48 7.26 -18.41
N PRO A 483 -64.45 7.87 -19.02
CA PRO A 483 -64.68 8.80 -20.14
C PRO A 483 -65.40 8.07 -21.30
N PRO A 484 -66.21 8.79 -22.11
CA PRO A 484 -66.85 8.24 -23.30
C PRO A 484 -65.85 7.53 -24.22
N LEU A 485 -66.24 6.37 -24.78
CA LEU A 485 -65.42 5.64 -25.75
C LEU A 485 -65.45 6.29 -27.14
N THR A 486 -66.55 6.97 -27.48
CA THR A 486 -66.70 7.73 -28.73
C THR A 486 -67.66 8.92 -28.56
N GLU A 487 -67.63 9.86 -29.51
CA GLU A 487 -68.66 10.90 -29.60
C GLU A 487 -69.96 10.32 -30.15
N PRO A 488 -71.12 10.57 -29.52
CA PRO A 488 -72.41 10.14 -30.06
C PRO A 488 -72.67 10.73 -31.44
N ALA A 489 -73.21 9.92 -32.35
CA ALA A 489 -73.48 10.33 -33.73
C ALA A 489 -74.79 9.76 -34.25
N LEU A 490 -75.36 10.41 -35.26
CA LEU A 490 -76.51 9.94 -36.03
C LEU A 490 -76.14 9.91 -37.51
N ALA A 491 -76.58 8.87 -38.23
CA ALA A 491 -76.52 8.85 -39.69
C ALA A 491 -77.86 8.38 -40.26
N ALA A 492 -78.32 9.03 -41.32
CA ALA A 492 -79.61 8.72 -41.94
C ALA A 492 -79.41 8.33 -43.41
N GLY A 493 -79.87 7.12 -43.76
CA GLY A 493 -80.09 6.73 -45.15
C GLY A 493 -81.49 7.13 -45.62
N GLN A 494 -81.86 6.79 -46.87
CA GLN A 494 -83.21 7.11 -47.34
C GLN A 494 -84.28 6.37 -46.54
N SER A 495 -83.96 5.12 -46.15
CA SER A 495 -84.95 4.20 -45.59
C SER A 495 -84.59 3.68 -44.19
N HIS A 496 -83.44 4.07 -43.62
CA HIS A 496 -82.96 3.60 -42.31
C HIS A 496 -82.19 4.69 -41.54
N SER A 497 -82.03 4.50 -40.24
CA SER A 497 -81.26 5.39 -39.36
C SER A 497 -80.28 4.59 -38.51
N LEU A 498 -79.10 5.16 -38.29
CA LEU A 498 -78.04 4.65 -37.45
C LEU A 498 -77.80 5.60 -36.28
N PHE A 499 -77.53 5.03 -35.10
CA PHE A 499 -77.25 5.75 -33.86
C PHE A 499 -75.97 5.20 -33.27
N LEU A 500 -75.00 6.06 -32.98
CA LEU A 500 -73.79 5.70 -32.26
C LEU A 500 -73.89 6.28 -30.84
N GLN A 501 -73.80 5.42 -29.84
CA GLN A 501 -73.80 5.82 -28.43
C GLN A 501 -72.38 6.03 -27.92
N SER A 502 -72.24 6.80 -26.84
CA SER A 502 -70.95 7.12 -26.22
C SER A 502 -70.19 5.91 -25.67
N ASP A 503 -70.88 4.80 -25.44
CA ASP A 503 -70.29 3.51 -25.04
C ASP A 503 -69.75 2.70 -26.22
N GLY A 504 -69.78 3.25 -27.44
CA GLY A 504 -69.32 2.58 -28.65
C GLY A 504 -70.32 1.57 -29.22
N THR A 505 -71.56 1.51 -28.74
CA THR A 505 -72.61 0.69 -29.36
C THR A 505 -73.28 1.43 -30.53
N ALA A 506 -73.40 0.75 -31.68
CA ALA A 506 -74.12 1.23 -32.83
C ALA A 506 -75.48 0.51 -32.94
N TRP A 507 -76.53 1.30 -33.09
CA TRP A 507 -77.92 0.86 -33.22
C TRP A 507 -78.45 1.21 -34.61
N ALA A 508 -79.38 0.43 -35.13
CA ALA A 508 -80.04 0.69 -36.41
C ALA A 508 -81.56 0.47 -36.34
N CYS A 509 -82.33 1.22 -37.13
CA CYS A 509 -83.74 0.96 -37.40
C CYS A 509 -84.15 1.35 -38.82
N GLY A 510 -85.26 0.80 -39.32
CA GLY A 510 -85.83 1.12 -40.65
C GLY A 510 -85.69 -0.02 -41.66
N PHE A 511 -85.78 0.27 -42.97
CA PHE A 511 -85.75 -0.73 -44.04
C PHE A 511 -84.49 -1.60 -43.97
N ARG A 512 -84.68 -2.93 -44.04
CA ARG A 512 -83.67 -3.99 -43.83
C ARG A 512 -83.18 -4.17 -42.38
N TYR A 513 -83.64 -3.34 -41.43
CA TYR A 513 -83.48 -3.51 -39.98
C TYR A 513 -84.85 -3.66 -39.30
N ASN A 514 -84.86 -3.86 -37.99
CA ASN A 514 -86.09 -3.82 -37.21
C ASN A 514 -86.71 -2.39 -37.21
N ARG A 515 -88.03 -2.30 -37.07
CA ARG A 515 -88.75 -1.01 -36.96
C ARG A 515 -88.43 -0.30 -35.63
N THR A 516 -87.97 -1.04 -34.62
CA THR A 516 -87.42 -0.51 -33.38
C THR A 516 -85.89 -0.52 -33.43
N PRO A 517 -85.19 0.53 -32.94
CA PRO A 517 -83.74 0.52 -32.83
C PRO A 517 -83.22 -0.72 -32.09
N GLU A 518 -82.24 -1.40 -32.68
CA GLU A 518 -81.55 -2.54 -32.07
C GLU A 518 -80.03 -2.40 -32.21
N VAL A 519 -79.27 -2.97 -31.26
CA VAL A 519 -77.80 -3.00 -31.34
C VAL A 519 -77.38 -3.87 -32.51
N VAL A 520 -76.67 -3.28 -33.46
CA VAL A 520 -76.12 -4.00 -34.62
C VAL A 520 -74.62 -4.22 -34.51
N MET A 521 -73.92 -3.44 -33.69
CA MET A 521 -72.48 -3.55 -33.52
C MET A 521 -71.97 -2.88 -32.23
N THR A 522 -70.82 -3.32 -31.70
CA THR A 522 -70.13 -2.72 -30.56
C THR A 522 -68.69 -2.33 -30.90
N GLU A 523 -68.05 -1.53 -30.05
CA GLU A 523 -66.71 -0.96 -30.28
C GLU A 523 -66.64 -0.12 -31.56
N VAL A 524 -67.74 0.55 -31.90
CA VAL A 524 -67.86 1.42 -33.07
C VAL A 524 -67.34 2.81 -32.72
N LYS A 525 -66.47 3.31 -33.58
CA LYS A 525 -65.88 4.64 -33.55
C LYS A 525 -66.67 5.66 -34.37
N SER A 526 -67.18 5.25 -35.54
CA SER A 526 -67.94 6.11 -36.45
C SER A 526 -68.93 5.31 -37.27
N ILE A 527 -70.01 5.96 -37.68
CA ILE A 527 -71.06 5.40 -38.54
C ILE A 527 -71.26 6.27 -39.79
N SER A 528 -71.69 5.67 -40.89
CA SER A 528 -72.15 6.39 -42.09
C SER A 528 -73.26 5.60 -42.77
N ALA A 529 -74.32 6.28 -43.21
CA ALA A 529 -75.46 5.67 -43.88
C ALA A 529 -75.53 6.14 -45.33
N GLY A 530 -75.57 5.19 -46.27
CA GLY A 530 -75.85 5.44 -47.67
C GLY A 530 -77.33 5.33 -47.96
N TRP A 531 -77.72 5.09 -49.21
CA TRP A 531 -79.15 4.99 -49.57
C TRP A 531 -79.86 3.90 -48.75
N ASN A 532 -79.44 2.64 -48.94
CA ASN A 532 -80.00 1.47 -48.26
C ASN A 532 -78.87 0.56 -47.72
N HIS A 533 -77.70 1.12 -47.42
CA HIS A 533 -76.57 0.40 -46.82
C HIS A 533 -75.92 1.24 -45.72
N SER A 534 -75.21 0.55 -44.82
CA SER A 534 -74.61 1.09 -43.60
C SER A 534 -73.12 0.77 -43.56
N LEU A 535 -72.32 1.70 -43.06
CA LEU A 535 -70.90 1.53 -42.78
C LEU A 535 -70.63 1.79 -41.29
N PHE A 536 -69.80 0.94 -40.69
CA PHE A 536 -69.35 1.04 -39.32
C PHE A 536 -67.83 1.00 -39.30
N LEU A 537 -67.19 2.00 -38.69
CA LEU A 537 -65.76 2.01 -38.41
C LEU A 537 -65.56 1.67 -36.94
N ARG A 538 -64.82 0.61 -36.63
CA ARG A 538 -64.50 0.23 -35.26
C ARG A 538 -63.28 0.96 -34.69
N ASN A 539 -63.12 0.91 -33.37
CA ASN A 539 -61.97 1.44 -32.64
C ASN A 539 -60.62 0.84 -33.11
N ASP A 540 -60.63 -0.40 -33.57
CA ASP A 540 -59.46 -1.11 -34.12
C ASP A 540 -59.11 -0.70 -35.58
N GLY A 541 -59.89 0.17 -36.21
CA GLY A 541 -59.69 0.62 -37.59
C GLY A 541 -60.23 -0.35 -38.66
N SER A 542 -61.01 -1.37 -38.28
CA SER A 542 -61.76 -2.20 -39.21
C SER A 542 -63.06 -1.53 -39.66
N VAL A 543 -63.43 -1.72 -40.93
CA VAL A 543 -64.69 -1.26 -41.50
C VAL A 543 -65.58 -2.44 -41.79
N TRP A 544 -66.84 -2.28 -41.40
CA TRP A 544 -67.89 -3.25 -41.59
C TRP A 544 -69.04 -2.61 -42.36
N ALA A 545 -69.65 -3.36 -43.27
CA ALA A 545 -70.75 -2.90 -44.11
C ALA A 545 -71.93 -3.87 -44.05
N CYS A 546 -73.16 -3.37 -44.17
CA CYS A 546 -74.35 -4.19 -44.38
C CYS A 546 -75.49 -3.40 -45.06
N GLY A 547 -76.54 -4.10 -45.47
CA GLY A 547 -77.68 -3.59 -46.21
C GLY A 547 -77.66 -4.02 -47.68
N SER A 548 -78.14 -3.15 -48.55
CA SER A 548 -78.26 -3.40 -49.99
C SER A 548 -76.90 -3.43 -50.69
N ASN A 549 -76.72 -4.35 -51.65
CA ASN A 549 -75.45 -4.56 -52.36
C ASN A 549 -75.60 -4.69 -53.89
N TYR A 550 -76.73 -4.28 -54.48
CA TYR A 550 -76.98 -4.48 -55.92
C TYR A 550 -75.94 -3.82 -56.84
N ARG A 551 -75.20 -2.82 -56.36
CA ARG A 551 -74.11 -2.13 -57.06
C ARG A 551 -72.71 -2.49 -56.53
N GLY A 552 -72.59 -3.43 -55.59
CA GLY A 552 -71.33 -3.75 -54.93
C GLY A 552 -70.94 -2.77 -53.82
N GLN A 553 -71.88 -1.95 -53.33
CA GLN A 553 -71.60 -0.90 -52.33
C GLN A 553 -71.11 -1.44 -50.98
N LEU A 554 -71.28 -2.72 -50.67
CA LEU A 554 -70.70 -3.33 -49.46
C LEU A 554 -69.20 -3.59 -49.63
N GLY A 555 -68.72 -3.91 -50.84
CA GLY A 555 -67.31 -4.18 -51.07
C GLY A 555 -66.86 -5.61 -50.71
N ASP A 556 -67.79 -6.55 -50.63
CA ASP A 556 -67.52 -7.94 -50.23
C ASP A 556 -67.19 -8.87 -51.40
N GLY A 557 -67.03 -8.32 -52.60
CA GLY A 557 -66.81 -9.06 -53.84
C GLY A 557 -68.08 -9.60 -54.48
N THR A 558 -69.26 -9.34 -53.90
CA THR A 558 -70.55 -9.83 -54.40
C THR A 558 -71.50 -8.68 -54.78
N LYS A 559 -72.68 -9.04 -55.29
CA LYS A 559 -73.83 -8.13 -55.43
C LYS A 559 -75.02 -8.56 -54.57
N ILE A 560 -74.74 -9.37 -53.55
CA ILE A 560 -75.75 -9.99 -52.69
C ILE A 560 -75.95 -9.09 -51.47
N ASP A 561 -77.20 -8.71 -51.20
CA ASP A 561 -77.55 -7.95 -50.00
C ASP A 561 -77.16 -8.75 -48.75
N ASN A 562 -76.64 -8.07 -47.73
CA ASN A 562 -76.32 -8.69 -46.45
C ASN A 562 -76.71 -7.77 -45.30
N ASN A 563 -77.73 -8.13 -44.53
CA ASN A 563 -78.22 -7.29 -43.43
C ASN A 563 -77.39 -7.43 -42.14
N THR A 564 -76.46 -8.38 -42.07
CA THR A 564 -75.53 -8.53 -40.96
C THR A 564 -74.22 -7.83 -41.31
N PRO A 565 -73.64 -6.98 -40.44
CA PRO A 565 -72.34 -6.36 -40.69
C PRO A 565 -71.30 -7.40 -41.09
N ILE A 566 -70.62 -7.17 -42.21
CA ILE A 566 -69.48 -7.94 -42.68
C ILE A 566 -68.24 -7.07 -42.77
N GLN A 567 -67.09 -7.60 -42.38
CA GLN A 567 -65.83 -6.87 -42.46
C GLN A 567 -65.38 -6.76 -43.92
N VAL A 568 -65.08 -5.54 -44.36
CA VAL A 568 -64.75 -5.25 -45.76
C VAL A 568 -63.39 -4.56 -45.94
N MET A 569 -62.87 -3.92 -44.89
CA MET A 569 -61.54 -3.29 -44.93
C MET A 569 -60.92 -3.14 -43.53
N THR A 570 -59.59 -2.95 -43.46
CA THR A 570 -58.83 -2.61 -42.25
C THR A 570 -57.91 -1.41 -42.48
N GLY A 571 -57.42 -0.82 -41.39
CA GLY A 571 -56.49 0.32 -41.43
C GLY A 571 -57.15 1.62 -41.88
N VAL A 572 -58.46 1.77 -41.64
CA VAL A 572 -59.27 2.91 -42.05
C VAL A 572 -59.35 3.93 -40.91
N LYS A 573 -59.23 5.22 -41.24
CA LYS A 573 -59.38 6.34 -40.30
C LYS A 573 -60.70 7.09 -40.43
N ALA A 574 -61.34 7.07 -41.62
CA ALA A 574 -62.66 7.67 -41.84
C ALA A 574 -63.45 6.92 -42.92
N ILE A 575 -64.77 6.99 -42.82
CA ILE A 575 -65.74 6.35 -43.74
C ILE A 575 -66.72 7.38 -44.26
N ALA A 576 -67.21 7.20 -45.48
CA ALA A 576 -68.30 7.97 -46.06
C ALA A 576 -69.13 7.07 -46.99
N ALA A 577 -70.45 7.12 -46.85
CA ALA A 577 -71.38 6.36 -47.69
C ALA A 577 -72.13 7.34 -48.61
N GLY A 578 -72.07 7.09 -49.91
CA GLY A 578 -72.88 7.77 -50.91
C GLY A 578 -74.20 7.04 -51.15
N ARG A 579 -74.89 7.38 -52.25
CA ARG A 579 -76.15 6.73 -52.62
C ARG A 579 -75.96 5.21 -52.78
N ASP A 580 -75.15 4.82 -53.75
CA ASP A 580 -74.90 3.42 -54.11
C ASP A 580 -73.40 3.08 -54.11
N HIS A 581 -72.61 3.78 -53.30
CA HIS A 581 -71.18 3.54 -53.16
C HIS A 581 -70.66 3.85 -51.75
N SER A 582 -69.53 3.24 -51.41
CA SER A 582 -68.82 3.41 -50.14
C SER A 582 -67.42 3.93 -50.37
N VAL A 583 -66.95 4.78 -49.47
CA VAL A 583 -65.62 5.41 -49.52
C VAL A 583 -64.93 5.28 -48.17
N PHE A 584 -63.65 4.93 -48.24
CA PHE A 584 -62.81 4.64 -47.09
C PHE A 584 -61.53 5.46 -47.20
N LEU A 585 -61.21 6.20 -46.15
CA LEU A 585 -59.95 6.92 -46.03
C LEU A 585 -59.04 6.10 -45.11
N LYS A 586 -57.96 5.56 -45.67
CA LYS A 586 -56.96 4.82 -44.91
C LYS A 586 -56.10 5.72 -44.03
N THR A 587 -55.53 5.12 -43.00
CA THR A 587 -54.57 5.75 -42.08
C THR A 587 -53.36 6.34 -42.81
N ASP A 588 -52.89 5.67 -43.86
CA ASP A 588 -51.84 6.15 -44.78
C ASP A 588 -52.25 7.36 -45.65
N GLY A 589 -53.50 7.82 -45.54
CA GLY A 589 -54.04 8.95 -46.28
C GLY A 589 -54.49 8.61 -47.71
N SER A 590 -54.53 7.35 -48.11
CA SER A 590 -55.11 6.92 -49.40
C SER A 590 -56.63 6.77 -49.32
N VAL A 591 -57.32 7.03 -50.44
CA VAL A 591 -58.78 6.89 -50.54
C VAL A 591 -59.12 5.67 -51.37
N TRP A 592 -60.04 4.86 -50.86
CA TRP A 592 -60.52 3.61 -51.45
C TRP A 592 -62.03 3.65 -51.56
N GLY A 593 -62.61 2.92 -52.51
CA GLY A 593 -64.05 2.87 -52.69
C GLY A 593 -64.55 1.63 -53.42
N CYS A 594 -65.83 1.35 -53.25
CA CYS A 594 -66.57 0.27 -53.90
C CYS A 594 -68.03 0.69 -54.14
N GLY A 595 -68.73 0.00 -55.03
CA GLY A 595 -70.09 0.32 -55.44
C GLY A 595 -70.21 0.83 -56.89
N GLU A 596 -71.23 1.64 -57.12
CA GLU A 596 -71.56 2.24 -58.42
C GLU A 596 -70.37 3.04 -59.01
N ASN A 597 -69.97 2.70 -60.24
CA ASN A 597 -68.86 3.33 -60.97
C ASN A 597 -69.31 3.97 -62.30
N SER A 598 -70.61 4.24 -62.49
CA SER A 598 -71.09 5.05 -63.61
C SER A 598 -70.28 6.36 -63.73
N GLY A 599 -69.67 6.58 -64.90
CA GLY A 599 -68.83 7.74 -65.17
C GLY A 599 -67.46 7.75 -64.47
N ASN A 600 -66.87 6.58 -64.14
CA ASN A 600 -65.52 6.42 -63.57
C ASN A 600 -65.28 7.14 -62.22
N SER A 601 -66.36 7.39 -61.46
CA SER A 601 -66.34 8.17 -60.22
C SER A 601 -65.50 7.54 -59.10
N LEU A 602 -65.37 6.21 -59.08
CA LEU A 602 -64.56 5.47 -58.11
C LEU A 602 -63.29 4.90 -58.75
N SER A 603 -63.27 4.63 -60.05
CA SER A 603 -62.08 4.10 -60.73
C SER A 603 -62.06 4.32 -62.23
N ALA A 604 -60.88 4.19 -62.85
CA ALA A 604 -60.73 4.19 -64.31
C ALA A 604 -61.10 2.85 -64.98
N SER A 605 -61.63 1.87 -64.22
CA SER A 605 -62.02 0.58 -64.81
C SER A 605 -63.27 0.75 -65.68
N SER A 606 -63.36 -0.01 -66.77
CA SER A 606 -64.54 -0.02 -67.65
C SER A 606 -65.74 -0.75 -67.04
N SER A 607 -65.60 -1.30 -65.82
CA SER A 607 -66.69 -1.97 -65.11
C SER A 607 -67.65 -0.90 -64.55
N PRO A 608 -68.97 -1.04 -64.78
CA PRO A 608 -69.95 -0.12 -64.22
C PRO A 608 -70.03 -0.20 -62.69
N GLU A 609 -69.47 -1.23 -62.05
CA GLU A 609 -69.44 -1.41 -60.59
C GLU A 609 -68.09 -1.93 -60.08
N ILE A 610 -67.73 -1.55 -58.84
CA ILE A 610 -66.54 -1.99 -58.11
C ILE A 610 -66.96 -2.85 -56.92
N LEU A 611 -66.74 -4.17 -57.01
CA LEU A 611 -67.27 -5.12 -56.02
C LEU A 611 -66.38 -5.29 -54.79
N THR A 612 -65.11 -4.90 -54.84
CA THR A 612 -64.17 -4.92 -53.71
C THR A 612 -63.51 -3.55 -53.56
N PRO A 613 -63.20 -3.07 -52.34
CA PRO A 613 -62.56 -1.78 -52.15
C PRO A 613 -61.30 -1.66 -53.00
N MET A 614 -61.27 -0.65 -53.86
CA MET A 614 -60.14 -0.37 -54.73
C MET A 614 -59.67 1.07 -54.53
N GLN A 615 -58.37 1.30 -54.69
CA GLN A 615 -57.79 2.63 -54.50
C GLN A 615 -58.31 3.61 -55.56
N VAL A 616 -58.89 4.72 -55.08
CA VAL A 616 -59.48 5.81 -55.87
C VAL A 616 -58.51 6.98 -55.99
N VAL A 617 -57.81 7.30 -54.90
CA VAL A 617 -56.82 8.38 -54.79
C VAL A 617 -55.60 7.91 -53.97
N GLY A 618 -54.41 8.36 -54.36
CA GLY A 618 -53.16 8.19 -53.61
C GLY A 618 -53.17 8.79 -52.21
N ALA A 619 -52.05 8.66 -51.50
CA ALA A 619 -51.87 9.21 -50.16
C ALA A 619 -51.95 10.75 -50.11
N GLY A 620 -52.05 11.30 -48.90
CA GLY A 620 -52.11 12.75 -48.65
C GLY A 620 -53.52 13.32 -48.49
N ILE A 621 -54.54 12.47 -48.34
CA ILE A 621 -55.92 12.87 -48.01
C ILE A 621 -56.16 12.82 -46.49
N HIS A 622 -56.84 13.84 -45.98
CA HIS A 622 -57.18 13.97 -44.55
C HIS A 622 -58.68 13.99 -44.28
N LYS A 623 -59.52 14.32 -45.26
CA LYS A 623 -60.98 14.25 -45.15
C LYS A 623 -61.61 13.70 -46.42
N ILE A 624 -62.70 12.95 -46.27
CA ILE A 624 -63.53 12.44 -47.36
C ILE A 624 -65.00 12.81 -47.12
N ALA A 625 -65.77 12.99 -48.20
CA ALA A 625 -67.23 13.08 -48.17
C ALA A 625 -67.81 12.42 -49.43
N ALA A 626 -68.94 11.73 -49.28
CA ALA A 626 -69.63 11.03 -50.37
C ALA A 626 -71.06 11.56 -50.51
N GLY A 627 -71.46 11.89 -51.74
CA GLY A 627 -72.78 12.43 -52.08
C GLY A 627 -73.60 11.45 -52.91
N GLY A 628 -74.58 11.96 -53.67
CA GLY A 628 -75.43 11.12 -54.52
C GLY A 628 -74.63 10.26 -55.50
N PHE A 629 -73.77 10.90 -56.30
CA PHE A 629 -72.90 10.24 -57.29
C PHE A 629 -71.46 10.76 -57.24
N ASN A 630 -71.11 11.50 -56.19
CA ASN A 630 -69.87 12.30 -56.12
C ASN A 630 -69.02 11.91 -54.92
N LEU A 631 -67.70 11.96 -55.09
CA LEU A 631 -66.70 11.85 -54.03
C LEU A 631 -65.88 13.14 -53.92
N PHE A 632 -65.76 13.63 -52.68
CA PHE A 632 -64.91 14.76 -52.33
C PHE A 632 -63.75 14.28 -51.45
N ALA A 633 -62.53 14.67 -51.78
CA ALA A 633 -61.33 14.37 -50.99
C ALA A 633 -60.50 15.64 -50.78
N LEU A 634 -60.06 15.88 -49.54
CA LEU A 634 -59.26 17.05 -49.18
C LEU A 634 -57.80 16.65 -48.91
N SER A 635 -56.85 17.29 -49.61
CA SER A 635 -55.40 17.12 -49.45
C SER A 635 -54.71 18.37 -48.90
N ASP A 636 -53.53 18.20 -48.29
CA ASP A 636 -52.78 19.29 -47.61
C ASP A 636 -52.06 20.29 -48.54
N LEU A 637 -52.08 20.07 -49.85
CA LEU A 637 -51.45 20.96 -50.84
C LEU A 637 -52.51 21.89 -51.43
N SER A 638 -52.68 23.07 -50.81
CA SER A 638 -53.30 24.29 -51.34
C SER A 638 -54.49 24.15 -52.31
N GLY A 639 -55.36 23.15 -52.13
CA GLY A 639 -56.52 22.93 -53.00
C GLY A 639 -57.32 21.67 -52.72
N VAL A 640 -58.60 21.72 -53.11
CA VAL A 640 -59.55 20.61 -53.00
C VAL A 640 -59.39 19.74 -54.26
N ARG A 641 -59.09 18.44 -54.10
CA ARG A 641 -59.12 17.47 -55.19
C ARG A 641 -60.52 16.86 -55.30
N LEU A 642 -61.35 17.35 -56.23
CA LEU A 642 -62.67 16.78 -56.47
C LEU A 642 -62.55 15.59 -57.41
N LYS A 643 -63.21 14.47 -57.08
CA LYS A 643 -63.46 13.37 -58.03
C LYS A 643 -64.96 13.07 -58.05
N GLY A 644 -65.68 13.77 -58.93
CA GLY A 644 -67.14 13.71 -58.97
C GLY A 644 -67.71 13.68 -60.39
N HIS A 645 -68.92 13.16 -60.49
CA HIS A 645 -69.74 13.12 -61.69
C HIS A 645 -70.65 14.36 -61.76
N PHE A 646 -70.38 15.28 -62.68
CA PHE A 646 -71.23 16.46 -62.89
C PHE A 646 -72.20 16.21 -64.07
N LEU A 647 -73.51 16.35 -63.84
CA LEU A 647 -74.50 16.33 -64.90
C LEU A 647 -74.32 17.58 -65.79
N GLN A 648 -73.98 17.40 -67.07
CA GLN A 648 -74.22 18.43 -68.09
C GLN A 648 -75.62 18.21 -68.67
N SER A 649 -76.40 19.29 -68.75
CA SER A 649 -77.67 19.30 -69.47
C SER A 649 -77.43 18.89 -70.93
N ASN A 650 -78.05 17.78 -71.32
CA ASN A 650 -78.05 17.13 -72.65
C ASN A 650 -76.86 16.21 -73.01
N SER A 651 -77.00 14.96 -72.55
CA SER A 651 -76.71 13.70 -73.27
C SER A 651 -75.28 13.39 -73.74
N THR A 652 -74.27 13.46 -72.86
CA THR A 652 -73.11 12.52 -72.89
C THR A 652 -72.42 12.46 -71.52
N PHE A 653 -72.25 11.24 -70.99
CA PHE A 653 -71.60 10.99 -69.69
C PHE A 653 -70.07 11.09 -69.83
N GLY A 654 -69.45 12.09 -69.21
CA GLY A 654 -67.99 12.24 -69.20
C GLY A 654 -67.45 12.51 -67.80
N SER A 655 -66.50 11.70 -67.34
CA SER A 655 -65.76 11.94 -66.09
C SER A 655 -64.83 13.13 -66.26
N ARG A 656 -64.85 14.12 -65.35
CA ARG A 656 -63.77 15.11 -65.25
C ARG A 656 -63.15 15.05 -63.86
N ASP A 657 -61.86 14.77 -63.80
CA ASP A 657 -61.04 15.14 -62.65
C ASP A 657 -60.95 16.66 -62.64
N VAL A 658 -61.64 17.32 -61.71
CA VAL A 658 -61.59 18.78 -61.60
C VAL A 658 -60.90 19.13 -60.29
N THR A 659 -59.74 19.75 -60.39
CA THR A 659 -59.04 20.30 -59.22
C THR A 659 -59.39 21.77 -59.10
N PHE A 660 -59.84 22.21 -57.92
CA PHE A 660 -60.05 23.62 -57.63
C PHE A 660 -59.28 24.00 -56.36
N ASP A 661 -58.48 25.04 -56.47
CA ASP A 661 -57.76 25.58 -55.32
C ASP A 661 -58.65 26.52 -54.52
N VAL A 662 -59.29 25.99 -53.48
CA VAL A 662 -60.00 26.78 -52.47
C VAL A 662 -59.14 26.84 -51.22
N PRO A 663 -58.52 27.99 -50.87
CA PRO A 663 -57.66 28.09 -49.71
C PRO A 663 -58.46 27.97 -48.41
N ASN A 664 -57.85 27.40 -47.36
CA ASN A 664 -58.37 27.32 -45.99
C ASN A 664 -59.68 26.52 -45.79
N VAL A 665 -59.93 25.51 -46.62
CA VAL A 665 -61.09 24.60 -46.42
C VAL A 665 -60.86 23.74 -45.18
N THR A 666 -61.70 23.92 -44.15
CA THR A 666 -61.63 23.15 -42.89
C THR A 666 -62.67 22.05 -42.80
N ALA A 667 -63.66 22.00 -43.70
CA ALA A 667 -64.69 20.98 -43.75
C ALA A 667 -65.13 20.72 -45.19
N ILE A 668 -65.52 19.48 -45.48
CA ILE A 668 -66.10 19.08 -46.75
C ILE A 668 -67.42 18.34 -46.50
N ALA A 669 -68.40 18.61 -47.34
CA ALA A 669 -69.68 17.92 -47.37
C ALA A 669 -70.07 17.69 -48.83
N ALA A 670 -70.82 16.63 -49.07
CA ALA A 670 -71.26 16.25 -50.40
C ALA A 670 -72.79 16.22 -50.42
N GLY A 671 -73.41 17.00 -51.30
CA GLY A 671 -74.85 16.98 -51.49
C GLY A 671 -75.33 15.77 -52.31
N SER A 672 -76.58 15.38 -52.11
CA SER A 672 -77.32 14.57 -53.08
C SER A 672 -77.96 15.51 -54.11
N ALA A 673 -77.74 15.24 -55.40
CA ALA A 673 -78.48 15.91 -56.46
C ALA A 673 -79.81 15.15 -56.68
N HIS A 674 -80.91 15.90 -56.64
CA HIS A 674 -82.04 15.64 -57.54
C HIS A 674 -81.84 16.49 -58.78
#